data_AF-A0A2D5BQE4-F1
#
_entry.id   AF-A0A2D5BQE4-F1
#
_cell.length_a   1.000
_cell.length_b   1.000
_cell.length_c   1.000
_cell.angle_alpha   90.00
_cell.angle_beta   90.00
_cell.angle_gamma   90.00
#
_symmetry.space_group_name_H-M   'P 1'
#
loop_
_entity.id
_entity.type
_entity.pdbx_description
1 polymer ?
#
loop_
_entity_poly.entity_id
_entity_poly.type
_entity_poly.pdbx_seq_one_letter_code
_entity_poly.pdbx_strand_id
1 'polypeptide(L)'
;MARVLYEGAHLALVKRRGQSATDSESDGPLARPDCVVLDPDPQLRPSSKPCVRIFLGSEPAQHRAERIFIWSILRVRDPARRYEIYLLKDLGGFDSTGWTTGFTNYRFAIPHFAAGEGRAIYNDADQIYLADPGELFDLDMGEHGVLAVSQRDLSVALIDCERAIDVWDLGAAQQMSKKALLSRCGAQPGFVGPLDAGWNTRDHTEYAPGRSKVYHFTTLHTQPWRPFPERFAYQSHPDGELWFSLERSADVAGYHPFSRERPTAGFPLSHDRSLTDTASNVDHRSFEPRIREMCQQAAVEHLLSVTPDDAEPVSATEPYGVSRVTQADLSSLLHEASLDSVGGVVVLGGLESLADNDLPWVLDALFGAATDFVFAAVRCRPTRGREGMPAHGNVRSAAWWRGQFAAASRRQPSVYWELFTASGSKLSVPEADVHYGGSSFDSGDPLVWVLEDDRSRSRAQVITVAEELEWPYEVRALTFKRSPGRLEKGGQELGAVLAPGCAATLNPPWPDLILSSGKRAAAVSRWIRGEAGGRTRIVHIGEDGASPARHFDLTVVPPHARLFTHPRREEACLPVTRSSSRSLHDLRSKWLTLFESALGQRVALLVGGGTAGDHLTTPLARQLARDVEAAVRRRGDSLFVAVTAETPPGVVAALRETLSDDIRLEHRASDGPEASLYAACLLLADVIVVAGGSDSALPDACATDKPVVVYPVPSRPRHLHQSLKDFAVARALSKPLGHRGTPRPQGGFQYLCARMVEGGYLRPAPDPEVTWSHLLEGGRVRMFDGDLQRGWSKSPAAAWRVAERIRQLMGRPAPTTS
;
A
#
# COMPACT_ATOMS: atom_id res chain seq x y z
N MET A 1 19.96 -28.66 13.35
CA MET A 1 19.17 -28.17 12.19
C MET A 1 19.52 -26.72 11.79
N ALA A 2 19.63 -25.75 12.70
CA ALA A 2 20.00 -24.36 12.35
C ALA A 2 21.46 -24.17 11.87
N ARG A 3 22.39 -25.06 12.24
CA ARG A 3 23.80 -25.01 11.79
C ARG A 3 24.02 -25.61 10.39
N VAL A 4 23.20 -26.61 10.02
CA VAL A 4 23.27 -27.32 8.74
C VAL A 4 22.66 -26.50 7.58
N LEU A 5 21.67 -25.64 7.87
CA LEU A 5 21.12 -24.71 6.88
C LEU A 5 22.03 -23.49 6.60
N TYR A 6 22.95 -23.15 7.52
CA TYR A 6 23.86 -22.01 7.37
C TYR A 6 25.19 -22.42 6.72
N GLU A 7 25.75 -23.58 7.07
CA GLU A 7 27.01 -24.07 6.49
C GLU A 7 26.82 -24.61 5.05
N GLY A 8 25.64 -25.13 4.70
CA GLY A 8 25.33 -25.55 3.32
C GLY A 8 25.26 -24.40 2.30
N ALA A 9 24.88 -23.20 2.74
CA ALA A 9 24.83 -22.01 1.89
C ALA A 9 26.22 -21.34 1.74
N HIS A 10 27.10 -21.48 2.74
CA HIS A 10 28.39 -20.78 2.77
C HIS A 10 29.54 -21.58 2.12
N LEU A 11 29.46 -22.92 2.06
CA LEU A 11 30.48 -23.78 1.44
C LEU A 11 30.28 -24.03 -0.06
N ALA A 12 29.07 -23.83 -0.59
CA ALA A 12 28.84 -23.87 -2.04
C ALA A 12 29.47 -22.66 -2.79
N LEU A 13 29.78 -21.59 -2.05
CA LEU A 13 30.35 -20.32 -2.56
C LEU A 13 31.87 -20.35 -2.82
N VAL A 14 32.59 -21.40 -2.40
CA VAL A 14 34.07 -21.45 -2.50
C VAL A 14 34.58 -22.41 -3.58
N LYS A 15 33.75 -23.33 -4.11
CA LYS A 15 34.20 -24.39 -5.05
C LYS A 15 33.76 -24.26 -6.52
N ARG A 16 33.05 -23.20 -6.91
CA ARG A 16 32.70 -22.92 -8.34
C ARG A 16 33.34 -21.64 -8.88
N ARG A 17 34.59 -21.37 -8.47
CA ARG A 17 35.42 -20.25 -8.97
C ARG A 17 36.18 -20.55 -10.28
N GLY A 18 35.75 -21.54 -11.04
CA GLY A 18 36.32 -21.83 -12.36
C GLY A 18 35.21 -22.33 -13.27
N GLN A 19 35.05 -21.66 -14.41
CA GLN A 19 34.12 -21.94 -15.52
C GLN A 19 32.73 -21.30 -15.40
N SER A 20 32.65 -20.03 -15.81
CA SER A 20 31.69 -19.53 -16.81
C SER A 20 31.84 -18.01 -16.89
N ALA A 21 32.86 -17.56 -17.60
CA ALA A 21 33.06 -16.16 -17.96
C ALA A 21 33.04 -16.07 -19.49
N THR A 22 31.85 -16.21 -20.07
CA THR A 22 31.55 -15.87 -21.47
C THR A 22 30.05 -15.58 -21.50
N ASP A 23 29.68 -14.42 -22.03
CA ASP A 23 28.32 -13.90 -22.28
C ASP A 23 27.94 -12.66 -21.45
N SER A 24 28.73 -11.59 -21.57
CA SER A 24 28.23 -10.20 -21.52
C SER A 24 29.31 -9.22 -22.04
N GLU A 25 29.74 -9.39 -23.29
CA GLU A 25 30.39 -8.32 -24.04
C GLU A 25 29.36 -7.72 -25.00
N SER A 26 28.70 -6.64 -24.58
CA SER A 26 28.04 -5.72 -25.51
C SER A 26 28.90 -4.46 -25.59
N ASP A 27 29.84 -4.46 -26.53
CA ASP A 27 30.77 -3.36 -26.83
C ASP A 27 30.09 -2.27 -27.69
N GLY A 28 28.93 -1.79 -27.22
CA GLY A 28 28.16 -0.71 -27.84
C GLY A 28 28.38 0.64 -27.13
N PRO A 29 28.23 1.79 -27.81
CA PRO A 29 28.27 3.10 -27.14
C PRO A 29 27.21 3.15 -26.04
N LEU A 30 27.56 3.71 -24.87
CA LEU A 30 26.58 3.87 -23.78
C LEU A 30 25.36 4.63 -24.30
N ALA A 31 24.19 4.01 -24.19
CA ALA A 31 22.92 4.66 -24.52
C ALA A 31 22.78 5.95 -23.70
N ARG A 32 22.35 7.04 -24.35
CA ARG A 32 22.03 8.28 -23.65
C ARG A 32 20.87 8.03 -22.68
N PRO A 33 20.89 8.62 -21.47
CA PRO A 33 19.77 8.55 -20.54
C PRO A 33 18.48 9.07 -21.18
N ASP A 34 17.35 8.39 -20.91
CA ASP A 34 16.03 8.92 -21.26
C ASP A 34 15.81 10.28 -20.61
N CYS A 35 15.12 11.20 -21.31
CA CYS A 35 14.88 12.55 -20.84
C CYS A 35 13.39 12.87 -20.78
N VAL A 36 12.90 13.17 -19.58
CA VAL A 36 11.56 13.73 -19.39
C VAL A 36 11.64 15.24 -19.54
N VAL A 37 10.94 15.78 -20.54
CA VAL A 37 10.91 17.21 -20.84
C VAL A 37 9.62 17.82 -20.31
N LEU A 38 9.76 18.79 -19.41
CA LEU A 38 8.66 19.60 -18.90
C LEU A 38 8.73 20.99 -19.55
N ASP A 39 7.94 21.19 -20.60
CA ASP A 39 7.92 22.48 -21.31
C ASP A 39 7.25 23.59 -20.50
N PRO A 40 7.52 24.86 -20.85
CA PRO A 40 6.74 25.99 -20.36
C PRO A 40 5.25 25.82 -20.67
N ASP A 41 4.39 26.26 -19.76
CA ASP A 41 2.96 26.34 -19.98
C ASP A 41 2.68 27.20 -21.22
N PRO A 42 1.99 26.68 -22.25
CA PRO A 42 1.73 27.41 -23.49
C PRO A 42 0.89 28.68 -23.28
N GLN A 43 0.20 28.82 -22.14
CA GLN A 43 -0.59 30.01 -21.79
C GLN A 43 0.28 31.13 -21.18
N LEU A 44 1.53 30.85 -20.82
CA LEU A 44 2.45 31.81 -20.21
C LEU A 44 3.53 32.25 -21.19
N ARG A 45 4.10 33.44 -20.97
CA ARG A 45 5.30 33.86 -21.68
C ARG A 45 6.50 33.04 -21.20
N PRO A 46 7.25 32.33 -22.07
CA PRO A 46 8.40 31.55 -21.65
C PRO A 46 9.45 32.41 -20.93
N SER A 47 9.99 31.85 -19.85
CA SER A 47 11.08 32.44 -19.07
C SER A 47 12.33 32.58 -19.93
N SER A 48 13.06 33.70 -19.77
CA SER A 48 14.36 33.90 -20.41
C SER A 48 15.51 33.21 -19.66
N LYS A 49 15.22 32.57 -18.53
CA LYS A 49 16.23 31.84 -17.76
C LYS A 49 16.64 30.55 -18.48
N PRO A 50 17.88 30.05 -18.27
CA PRO A 50 18.32 28.79 -18.85
C PRO A 50 17.44 27.60 -18.45
N CYS A 51 17.38 26.57 -19.31
CA CYS A 51 16.74 25.29 -19.00
C CYS A 51 17.35 24.67 -17.73
N VAL A 52 16.51 24.22 -16.80
CA VAL A 52 16.97 23.50 -15.61
C VAL A 52 17.21 22.04 -15.98
N ARG A 53 18.45 21.57 -15.87
CA ARG A 53 18.82 20.17 -16.12
C ARG A 53 18.99 19.40 -14.82
N ILE A 54 18.23 18.34 -14.65
CA ILE A 54 18.22 17.47 -13.48
C ILE A 54 18.59 16.06 -13.93
N PHE A 55 19.52 15.43 -13.23
CA PHE A 55 19.93 14.06 -13.46
C PHE A 55 19.49 13.22 -12.26
N LEU A 56 18.59 12.27 -12.52
CA LEU A 56 17.90 11.50 -11.49
C LEU A 56 18.49 10.09 -11.41
N GLY A 57 19.15 9.76 -10.30
CA GLY A 57 19.58 8.39 -10.00
C GLY A 57 18.38 7.52 -9.61
N SER A 58 18.10 6.49 -10.41
CA SER A 58 16.95 5.60 -10.23
C SER A 58 17.29 4.16 -10.61
N GLU A 59 16.45 3.21 -10.21
CA GLU A 59 16.49 1.82 -10.66
C GLU A 59 15.05 1.32 -10.93
N PRO A 60 14.82 0.29 -11.76
CA PRO A 60 13.48 -0.16 -12.12
C PRO A 60 12.51 -0.34 -10.94
N ALA A 61 13.02 -0.89 -9.84
CA ALA A 61 12.25 -1.12 -8.61
C ALA A 61 11.68 0.18 -7.99
N GLN A 62 12.25 1.33 -8.34
CA GLN A 62 11.87 2.65 -7.89
C GLN A 62 10.97 3.41 -8.88
N HIS A 63 10.36 2.77 -9.88
CA HIS A 63 9.44 3.42 -10.84
C HIS A 63 8.35 4.29 -10.18
N ARG A 64 7.77 3.85 -9.06
CA ARG A 64 6.83 4.67 -8.27
C ARG A 64 7.51 5.91 -7.70
N ALA A 65 8.74 5.76 -7.22
CA ALA A 65 9.52 6.84 -6.66
C ALA A 65 9.88 7.89 -7.72
N GLU A 66 10.41 7.42 -8.84
CA GLU A 66 10.73 8.21 -10.03
C GLU A 66 9.53 9.05 -10.51
N ARG A 67 8.36 8.42 -10.67
CA ARG A 67 7.13 9.10 -11.09
C ARG A 67 6.77 10.27 -10.17
N ILE A 68 6.82 10.06 -8.86
CA ILE A 68 6.39 11.06 -7.88
C ILE A 68 7.46 12.12 -7.62
N PHE A 69 8.75 11.78 -7.76
CA PHE A 69 9.81 12.78 -7.82
C PHE A 69 9.52 13.80 -8.94
N ILE A 70 9.26 13.31 -10.15
CA ILE A 70 8.96 14.18 -11.31
C ILE A 70 7.66 14.95 -11.09
N TRP A 71 6.62 14.29 -10.58
CA TRP A 71 5.36 14.95 -10.25
C TRP A 71 5.56 16.07 -9.22
N SER A 72 6.38 15.85 -8.19
CA SER A 72 6.66 16.89 -7.19
C SER A 72 7.27 18.15 -7.81
N ILE A 73 8.17 17.99 -8.80
CA ILE A 73 8.73 19.12 -9.57
C ILE A 73 7.64 19.83 -10.35
N LEU A 74 6.78 19.09 -11.07
CA LEU A 74 5.65 19.67 -11.81
C LEU A 74 4.74 20.53 -10.91
N ARG A 75 4.60 20.19 -9.63
CA ARG A 75 3.77 20.93 -8.66
C ARG A 75 4.37 22.24 -8.17
N VAL A 76 5.70 22.38 -8.17
CA VAL A 76 6.40 23.50 -7.51
C VAL A 76 7.30 24.32 -8.42
N ARG A 77 7.58 23.84 -9.63
CA ARG A 77 8.41 24.54 -10.63
C ARG A 77 7.80 25.88 -11.07
N ASP A 78 8.62 26.78 -11.57
CA ASP A 78 8.17 27.89 -12.42
C ASP A 78 7.52 27.33 -13.70
N PRO A 79 6.19 27.48 -13.88
CA PRO A 79 5.51 26.94 -15.06
C PRO A 79 5.92 27.64 -16.36
N ALA A 80 6.55 28.81 -16.31
CA ALA A 80 7.07 29.49 -17.50
C ALA A 80 8.46 29.01 -17.93
N ARG A 81 9.14 28.18 -17.12
CA ARG A 81 10.51 27.72 -17.39
C ARG A 81 10.53 26.25 -17.85
N ARG A 82 11.47 25.94 -18.73
CA ARG A 82 11.70 24.56 -19.22
C ARG A 82 12.58 23.78 -18.25
N TYR A 83 12.23 22.52 -18.02
CA TYR A 83 13.00 21.58 -17.19
C TYR A 83 13.23 20.28 -17.97
N GLU A 84 14.44 19.75 -17.87
CA GLU A 84 14.85 18.48 -18.47
C GLU A 84 15.35 17.55 -17.37
N ILE A 85 14.72 16.38 -17.26
CA ILE A 85 15.02 15.39 -16.22
C ILE A 85 15.55 14.13 -16.89
N TYR A 86 16.86 13.92 -16.79
CA TYR A 86 17.57 12.78 -17.35
C TYR A 86 17.58 11.61 -16.37
N LEU A 87 17.06 10.46 -16.79
CA LEU A 87 16.91 9.27 -15.96
C LEU A 87 18.18 8.43 -16.01
N LEU A 88 19.01 8.54 -14.97
CA LEU A 88 20.20 7.71 -14.79
C LEU A 88 19.77 6.34 -14.25
N LYS A 89 19.34 5.46 -15.16
CA LYS A 89 18.79 4.12 -14.86
C LYS A 89 19.37 3.10 -15.82
N ASP A 90 19.74 1.93 -15.29
CA ASP A 90 20.27 0.77 -16.05
C ASP A 90 21.41 1.09 -17.04
N LEU A 91 22.31 2.02 -16.66
CA LEU A 91 23.45 2.40 -17.48
C LEU A 91 24.51 1.29 -17.53
N GLY A 92 24.92 0.92 -18.74
CA GLY A 92 25.95 -0.10 -18.98
C GLY A 92 27.36 0.32 -18.56
N GLY A 93 28.24 -0.67 -18.36
CA GLY A 93 29.68 -0.44 -18.13
C GLY A 93 30.10 -0.03 -16.72
N PHE A 94 29.19 0.05 -15.74
CA PHE A 94 29.52 0.37 -14.35
C PHE A 94 29.83 -0.88 -13.50
N ASP A 95 31.02 -0.93 -12.90
CA ASP A 95 31.30 -1.86 -11.79
C ASP A 95 30.50 -1.44 -10.56
N SER A 96 29.45 -2.20 -10.36
CA SER A 96 28.45 -1.96 -9.34
C SER A 96 28.55 -2.96 -8.19
N THR A 97 29.69 -3.64 -8.10
CA THR A 97 30.01 -4.56 -7.01
C THR A 97 29.95 -3.84 -5.66
N GLY A 98 29.15 -4.39 -4.73
CA GLY A 98 28.99 -3.83 -3.38
C GLY A 98 28.09 -2.60 -3.28
N TRP A 99 27.41 -2.18 -4.36
CA TRP A 99 26.46 -1.08 -4.30
C TRP A 99 25.21 -1.45 -3.51
N THR A 100 24.67 -0.49 -2.74
CA THR A 100 23.41 -0.68 -2.01
C THR A 100 22.19 -0.44 -2.91
N THR A 101 22.29 0.56 -3.78
CA THR A 101 21.32 0.95 -4.82
C THR A 101 21.95 0.85 -6.20
N GLY A 102 21.13 0.61 -7.23
CA GLY A 102 21.58 0.35 -8.61
C GLY A 102 22.30 1.51 -9.31
N PHE A 103 22.37 2.70 -8.71
CA PHE A 103 22.81 3.95 -9.34
C PHE A 103 23.88 4.70 -8.52
N THR A 104 24.56 4.03 -7.59
CA THR A 104 25.45 4.66 -6.60
C THR A 104 26.48 5.62 -7.22
N ASN A 105 27.10 5.25 -8.34
CA ASN A 105 28.11 6.09 -9.00
C ASN A 105 27.62 6.91 -10.20
N TYR A 106 26.37 6.75 -10.67
CA TYR A 106 25.94 7.42 -11.90
C TYR A 106 26.07 8.96 -11.84
N ARG A 107 25.95 9.54 -10.64
CA ARG A 107 26.17 10.98 -10.39
C ARG A 107 27.53 11.50 -10.87
N PHE A 108 28.56 10.67 -10.87
CA PHE A 108 29.90 11.05 -11.29
C PHE A 108 30.06 11.04 -12.82
N ALA A 109 29.14 10.41 -13.55
CA ALA A 109 29.13 10.44 -15.02
C ALA A 109 28.32 11.62 -15.59
N ILE A 110 27.68 12.44 -14.75
CA ILE A 110 26.89 13.60 -15.18
C ILE A 110 27.67 14.55 -16.08
N PRO A 111 28.92 14.93 -15.77
CA PRO A 111 29.68 15.81 -16.66
C PRO A 111 29.80 15.24 -18.07
N HIS A 112 30.01 13.93 -18.21
CA HIS A 112 30.05 13.26 -19.52
C HIS A 112 28.70 13.34 -20.25
N PHE A 113 27.59 13.02 -19.57
CA PHE A 113 26.25 13.08 -20.20
C PHE A 113 25.80 14.51 -20.52
N ALA A 114 26.30 15.50 -19.79
CA ALA A 114 26.11 16.91 -20.06
C ALA A 114 27.11 17.47 -21.10
N ALA A 115 27.93 16.61 -21.73
CA ALA A 115 29.00 16.98 -22.67
C ALA A 115 30.03 17.98 -22.11
N GLY A 116 30.17 18.03 -20.78
CA GLY A 116 31.04 18.99 -20.10
C GLY A 116 30.54 20.42 -20.15
N GLU A 117 29.26 20.68 -20.46
CA GLU A 117 28.74 22.02 -20.65
C GLU A 117 27.75 22.42 -19.55
N GLY A 118 27.82 23.66 -19.07
CA GLY A 118 26.83 24.30 -18.19
C GLY A 118 26.63 23.62 -16.83
N ARG A 119 25.45 23.84 -16.22
CA ARG A 119 25.11 23.33 -14.88
C ARG A 119 24.14 22.15 -14.90
N ALA A 120 24.22 21.30 -13.89
CA ALA A 120 23.34 20.16 -13.69
C ALA A 120 23.00 19.97 -12.21
N ILE A 121 21.76 19.62 -11.88
CA ILE A 121 21.38 19.14 -10.56
C ILE A 121 21.43 17.62 -10.55
N TYR A 122 21.96 17.01 -9.50
CA TYR A 122 21.79 15.59 -9.20
C TYR A 122 20.81 15.37 -8.06
N ASN A 123 19.91 14.40 -8.21
CA ASN A 123 19.02 13.91 -7.16
C ASN A 123 18.95 12.36 -7.17
N ASP A 124 18.67 11.78 -6.01
CA ASP A 124 18.26 10.37 -5.88
C ASP A 124 16.72 10.26 -6.01
N ALA A 125 16.19 9.18 -6.59
CA ALA A 125 14.74 8.98 -6.81
C ALA A 125 13.90 8.87 -5.52
N ASP A 126 14.54 8.76 -4.36
CA ASP A 126 13.88 8.72 -3.05
C ASP A 126 13.70 10.11 -2.42
N GLN A 127 13.61 11.14 -3.26
CA GLN A 127 13.45 12.54 -2.86
C GLN A 127 12.15 13.13 -3.43
N ILE A 128 11.68 14.24 -2.87
CA ILE A 128 10.61 15.08 -3.44
C ILE A 128 10.95 16.56 -3.28
N TYR A 129 10.54 17.37 -4.25
CA TYR A 129 10.66 18.82 -4.19
C TYR A 129 9.45 19.46 -3.49
N LEU A 130 9.73 20.40 -2.58
CA LEU A 130 8.77 21.25 -1.88
C LEU A 130 8.89 22.73 -2.33
N ALA A 131 9.92 23.06 -3.11
CA ALA A 131 10.18 24.36 -3.71
C ALA A 131 10.75 24.17 -5.12
N ASP A 132 10.76 25.23 -5.94
CA ASP A 132 11.21 25.18 -7.33
C ASP A 132 12.70 24.76 -7.44
N PRO A 133 13.05 23.65 -8.13
CA PRO A 133 14.45 23.31 -8.42
C PRO A 133 15.22 24.40 -9.18
N GLY A 134 14.53 25.29 -9.88
CA GLY A 134 15.11 26.46 -10.51
C GLY A 134 15.86 27.38 -9.54
N GLU A 135 15.41 27.48 -8.28
CA GLU A 135 16.14 28.23 -7.25
C GLU A 135 17.49 27.61 -6.91
N LEU A 136 17.58 26.26 -6.88
CA LEU A 136 18.84 25.55 -6.69
C LEU A 136 19.75 25.73 -7.89
N PHE A 137 19.20 25.60 -9.10
CA PHE A 137 19.95 25.71 -10.35
C PHE A 137 20.59 27.11 -10.53
N ASP A 138 19.89 28.14 -10.05
CA ASP A 138 20.28 29.54 -10.18
C ASP A 138 21.26 30.01 -9.09
N LEU A 139 21.64 29.15 -8.13
CA LEU A 139 22.61 29.52 -7.09
C LEU A 139 23.95 29.96 -7.69
N ASP A 140 24.61 30.90 -7.02
CA ASP A 140 26.00 31.24 -7.31
C ASP A 140 26.91 30.14 -6.78
N MET A 141 27.75 29.58 -7.66
CA MET A 141 28.71 28.55 -7.32
C MET A 141 30.10 29.11 -7.02
N GLY A 142 30.36 30.39 -7.30
CA GLY A 142 31.67 31.00 -7.14
C GLY A 142 32.78 30.20 -7.85
N GLU A 143 33.79 29.77 -7.09
CA GLU A 143 34.91 28.94 -7.58
C GLU A 143 34.67 27.42 -7.40
N HIS A 144 33.53 27.03 -6.84
CA HIS A 144 33.20 25.63 -6.58
C HIS A 144 32.79 24.91 -7.88
N GLY A 145 33.24 23.68 -8.06
CA GLY A 145 32.74 22.79 -9.12
C GLY A 145 31.46 22.07 -8.72
N VAL A 146 31.21 21.94 -7.41
CA VAL A 146 30.03 21.26 -6.85
C VAL A 146 29.54 22.01 -5.61
N LEU A 147 28.23 22.22 -5.46
CA LEU A 147 27.61 22.59 -4.18
C LEU A 147 26.88 21.38 -3.61
N ALA A 148 27.17 21.04 -2.36
CA ALA A 148 26.50 19.96 -1.65
C ALA A 148 26.50 20.18 -0.13
N VAL A 149 25.61 19.49 0.59
CA VAL A 149 25.51 19.62 2.05
C VAL A 149 26.78 19.17 2.78
N SER A 150 27.55 18.25 2.19
CA SER A 150 28.91 17.95 2.63
C SER A 150 29.72 17.25 1.54
N GLN A 151 31.05 17.28 1.66
CA GLN A 151 31.97 16.54 0.77
C GLN A 151 31.76 15.02 0.77
N ARG A 152 31.07 14.47 1.78
CA ARG A 152 30.80 13.02 1.89
C ARG A 152 29.39 12.65 1.42
N ASP A 153 28.56 13.64 1.13
CA ASP A 153 27.17 13.45 0.78
C ASP A 153 26.76 14.31 -0.42
N LEU A 154 26.85 13.69 -1.59
CA LEU A 154 26.42 14.24 -2.87
C LEU A 154 25.08 13.62 -3.29
N SER A 155 24.17 13.32 -2.35
CA SER A 155 22.80 12.83 -2.67
C SER A 155 21.90 13.91 -3.25
N VAL A 156 22.22 15.18 -2.99
CA VAL A 156 21.76 16.34 -3.76
C VAL A 156 22.99 17.19 -4.06
N ALA A 157 23.19 17.54 -5.32
CA ALA A 157 24.32 18.35 -5.73
C ALA A 157 23.96 19.27 -6.89
N LEU A 158 24.44 20.52 -6.85
CA LEU A 158 24.55 21.36 -8.02
C LEU A 158 25.97 21.22 -8.58
N ILE A 159 26.08 20.87 -9.85
CA ILE A 159 27.34 20.51 -10.52
C ILE A 159 27.58 21.50 -11.66
N ASP A 160 28.78 22.07 -11.68
CA ASP A 160 29.32 22.78 -12.83
C ASP A 160 30.03 21.75 -13.71
N CYS A 161 29.41 21.39 -14.84
CA CYS A 161 29.88 20.29 -15.69
C CYS A 161 31.20 20.63 -16.39
N GLU A 162 31.48 21.92 -16.64
CA GLU A 162 32.73 22.38 -17.26
C GLU A 162 33.91 22.17 -16.32
N ARG A 163 33.71 22.43 -15.02
CA ARG A 163 34.74 22.18 -14.00
C ARG A 163 34.83 20.72 -13.58
N ALA A 164 33.69 20.02 -13.55
CA ALA A 164 33.62 18.67 -13.02
C ALA A 164 34.12 17.59 -13.98
N ILE A 165 34.13 17.85 -15.29
CA ILE A 165 34.60 16.88 -16.29
C ILE A 165 36.07 16.48 -16.08
N ASP A 166 36.91 17.39 -15.60
CA ASP A 166 38.33 17.14 -15.31
C ASP A 166 38.55 16.32 -14.02
N VAL A 167 37.53 16.24 -13.16
CA VAL A 167 37.58 15.50 -11.89
C VAL A 167 36.94 14.12 -12.03
N TRP A 168 35.83 14.06 -12.76
CA TRP A 168 35.01 12.86 -12.96
C TRP A 168 34.81 12.58 -14.45
N ASP A 169 35.74 11.81 -15.02
CA ASP A 169 35.56 11.22 -16.33
C ASP A 169 34.67 9.95 -16.26
N LEU A 170 34.10 9.54 -17.41
CA LEU A 170 33.21 8.39 -17.50
C LEU A 170 33.88 7.08 -17.05
N GLY A 171 35.14 6.86 -17.42
CA GLY A 171 35.87 5.64 -17.07
C GLY A 171 36.10 5.53 -15.56
N ALA A 172 36.44 6.64 -14.91
CA ALA A 172 36.54 6.74 -13.46
C ALA A 172 35.19 6.46 -12.79
N ALA A 173 34.10 7.07 -13.27
CA ALA A 173 32.75 6.85 -12.74
C ALA A 173 32.32 5.37 -12.85
N GLN A 174 32.72 4.71 -13.93
CA GLN A 174 32.42 3.30 -14.21
C GLN A 174 33.22 2.32 -13.35
N GLN A 175 34.51 2.57 -13.12
CA GLN A 175 35.41 1.57 -12.55
C GLN A 175 35.83 1.84 -11.10
N MET A 176 35.74 3.09 -10.62
CA MET A 176 36.22 3.45 -9.29
C MET A 176 35.15 3.28 -8.22
N SER A 177 35.58 2.92 -7.01
CA SER A 177 34.69 2.96 -5.85
C SER A 177 34.21 4.39 -5.54
N LYS A 178 32.99 4.53 -5.01
CA LYS A 178 32.45 5.80 -4.52
C LYS A 178 33.43 6.55 -3.60
N LYS A 179 34.14 5.83 -2.72
CA LYS A 179 35.12 6.44 -1.81
C LYS A 179 36.27 7.11 -2.56
N ALA A 180 36.76 6.48 -3.62
CA ALA A 180 37.84 7.00 -4.43
C ALA A 180 37.39 8.22 -5.26
N LEU A 181 36.16 8.19 -5.80
CA LEU A 181 35.56 9.33 -6.51
C LEU A 181 35.36 10.55 -5.60
N LEU A 182 34.84 10.35 -4.38
CA LEU A 182 34.73 11.41 -3.38
C LEU A 182 36.11 11.95 -2.98
N SER A 183 37.12 11.09 -2.90
CA SER A 183 38.50 11.52 -2.58
C SER A 183 39.10 12.41 -3.67
N ARG A 184 38.77 12.20 -4.95
CA ARG A 184 39.22 13.10 -6.04
C ARG A 184 38.69 14.52 -5.85
N CYS A 185 37.43 14.65 -5.42
CA CYS A 185 36.83 15.95 -5.09
C CYS A 185 37.57 16.63 -3.94
N GLY A 186 37.87 15.86 -2.89
CA GLY A 186 38.56 16.36 -1.70
C GLY A 186 40.04 16.70 -1.94
N ALA A 187 40.65 16.17 -3.01
CA ALA A 187 42.02 16.46 -3.38
C ALA A 187 42.20 17.86 -3.99
N GLN A 188 41.11 18.49 -4.45
CA GLN A 188 41.09 19.87 -4.92
C GLN A 188 40.45 20.77 -3.85
N PRO A 189 41.27 21.56 -3.10
CA PRO A 189 40.74 22.45 -2.07
C PRO A 189 39.71 23.41 -2.64
N GLY A 190 38.56 23.51 -1.98
CA GLY A 190 37.48 24.40 -2.42
C GLY A 190 36.67 23.89 -3.62
N PHE A 191 36.91 22.69 -4.16
CA PHE A 191 36.11 22.18 -5.27
C PHE A 191 34.63 21.94 -4.88
N VAL A 192 34.39 21.48 -3.66
CA VAL A 192 33.03 21.32 -3.11
C VAL A 192 32.69 22.45 -2.14
N GLY A 193 31.73 23.28 -2.52
CA GLY A 193 31.18 24.36 -1.71
C GLY A 193 29.96 23.93 -0.88
N PRO A 194 29.58 24.73 0.13
CA PRO A 194 28.45 24.44 1.00
C PRO A 194 27.12 24.65 0.28
N LEU A 195 26.17 23.75 0.52
CA LEU A 195 24.76 23.90 0.15
C LEU A 195 23.90 23.99 1.40
N ASP A 196 22.88 24.88 1.40
CA ASP A 196 21.91 24.96 2.49
C ASP A 196 21.25 23.60 2.74
N ALA A 197 21.15 23.21 4.02
CA ALA A 197 20.62 21.90 4.40
C ALA A 197 19.15 21.70 4.01
N GLY A 198 18.39 22.78 3.79
CA GLY A 198 17.03 22.74 3.27
C GLY A 198 16.91 22.06 1.90
N TRP A 199 17.99 22.03 1.12
CA TRP A 199 18.05 21.32 -0.17
C TRP A 199 18.30 19.81 -0.06
N ASN A 200 18.44 19.26 1.16
CA ASN A 200 18.56 17.82 1.39
C ASN A 200 18.19 17.48 2.84
N THR A 201 16.90 17.63 3.20
CA THR A 201 16.43 17.32 4.55
C THR A 201 16.05 15.85 4.67
N ARG A 202 16.76 15.12 5.54
CA ARG A 202 16.66 13.66 5.68
C ARG A 202 15.65 13.25 6.72
N ASP A 203 14.61 12.56 6.26
CA ASP A 203 13.54 11.99 7.06
C ASP A 203 12.92 13.01 8.06
N HIS A 204 12.03 12.55 8.95
CA HIS A 204 11.41 13.36 10.01
C HIS A 204 12.40 14.10 10.94
N THR A 205 13.66 13.67 11.02
CA THR A 205 14.63 14.23 11.96
C THR A 205 15.17 15.60 11.55
N GLU A 206 15.21 15.87 10.25
CA GLU A 206 15.70 17.13 9.69
C GLU A 206 14.60 17.95 9.00
N TYR A 207 13.44 17.34 8.76
CA TYR A 207 12.32 18.00 8.12
C TYR A 207 11.77 19.16 8.95
N ALA A 208 11.64 20.32 8.32
CA ALA A 208 11.07 21.52 8.90
C ALA A 208 10.10 22.16 7.90
N PRO A 209 8.78 22.11 8.15
CA PRO A 209 7.78 22.72 7.27
C PRO A 209 8.09 24.19 6.97
N GLY A 210 7.99 24.58 5.70
CA GLY A 210 8.29 25.94 5.22
C GLY A 210 9.78 26.30 5.12
N ARG A 211 10.69 25.45 5.63
CA ARG A 211 12.16 25.62 5.48
C ARG A 211 12.76 24.55 4.57
N SER A 212 12.30 23.31 4.66
CA SER A 212 12.71 22.22 3.78
C SER A 212 12.28 22.49 2.33
N LYS A 213 13.23 22.41 1.40
CA LYS A 213 13.01 22.57 -0.05
C LYS A 213 13.04 21.23 -0.79
N VAL A 214 13.85 20.28 -0.32
CA VAL A 214 13.87 18.90 -0.81
C VAL A 214 13.82 17.95 0.38
N TYR A 215 12.81 17.09 0.37
CA TYR A 215 12.64 16.05 1.37
C TYR A 215 13.24 14.74 0.86
N HIS A 216 14.04 14.07 1.68
CA HIS A 216 14.77 12.86 1.32
C HIS A 216 14.40 11.68 2.24
N PHE A 217 13.78 10.63 1.66
CA PHE A 217 13.38 9.42 2.36
C PHE A 217 14.55 8.43 2.48
N THR A 218 15.49 8.69 3.39
CA THR A 218 16.76 7.94 3.47
C THR A 218 16.60 6.53 4.04
N THR A 219 15.54 6.29 4.82
CA THR A 219 15.34 5.01 5.51
C THR A 219 14.63 3.99 4.60
N LEU A 220 15.42 3.14 3.91
CA LEU A 220 14.92 2.18 2.91
C LEU A 220 13.71 1.32 3.33
N HIS A 221 13.67 0.83 4.57
CA HIS A 221 12.61 -0.08 5.05
C HIS A 221 11.37 0.66 5.57
N THR A 222 11.33 1.99 5.45
CA THR A 222 10.14 2.82 5.69
C THR A 222 9.73 3.60 4.45
N GLN A 223 10.44 3.48 3.32
CA GLN A 223 10.07 4.16 2.08
C GLN A 223 8.63 3.78 1.64
N PRO A 224 7.72 4.76 1.45
CA PRO A 224 6.30 4.51 1.18
C PRO A 224 6.01 3.65 -0.06
N TRP A 225 6.84 3.76 -1.09
CA TRP A 225 6.67 3.04 -2.36
C TRP A 225 7.16 1.58 -2.35
N ARG A 226 7.95 1.19 -1.35
CA ARG A 226 8.40 -0.19 -1.08
C ARG A 226 9.13 -0.87 -2.26
N PRO A 227 10.32 -0.38 -2.64
CA PRO A 227 11.00 -0.88 -3.83
C PRO A 227 11.52 -2.32 -3.70
N PHE A 228 11.79 -2.81 -2.48
CA PHE A 228 12.44 -4.12 -2.26
C PHE A 228 11.75 -4.98 -1.19
N PRO A 229 10.49 -5.39 -1.37
CA PRO A 229 9.72 -6.17 -0.39
C PRO A 229 10.32 -7.55 -0.09
N GLU A 230 11.25 -8.05 -0.91
CA GLU A 230 12.01 -9.29 -0.71
C GLU A 230 13.24 -9.09 0.20
N ARG A 231 13.71 -7.84 0.35
CA ARG A 231 14.88 -7.47 1.17
C ARG A 231 14.51 -6.88 2.53
N PHE A 232 13.34 -6.24 2.63
CA PHE A 232 12.92 -5.54 3.84
C PHE A 232 11.49 -5.88 4.25
N ALA A 233 11.23 -5.89 5.56
CA ALA A 233 9.87 -5.87 6.09
C ALA A 233 9.48 -4.40 6.35
N TYR A 234 8.61 -3.86 5.50
CA TYR A 234 8.32 -2.42 5.47
C TYR A 234 7.48 -1.96 6.66
N GLN A 235 7.87 -0.84 7.26
CA GLN A 235 7.16 -0.19 8.38
C GLN A 235 6.63 1.18 7.94
N SER A 236 5.75 1.79 8.76
CA SER A 236 5.26 3.16 8.51
C SER A 236 6.39 4.17 8.53
N HIS A 237 6.34 5.10 7.59
CA HIS A 237 7.12 6.33 7.61
C HIS A 237 6.36 7.40 8.43
N PRO A 238 7.00 8.12 9.36
CA PRO A 238 6.35 9.22 10.09
C PRO A 238 5.73 10.26 9.15
N ASP A 239 6.50 10.78 8.18
CA ASP A 239 6.02 11.74 7.17
C ASP A 239 5.54 11.08 5.87
N GLY A 240 5.08 9.82 5.92
CA GLY A 240 4.66 9.10 4.73
C GLY A 240 3.54 9.79 3.94
N GLU A 241 2.75 10.63 4.61
CA GLU A 241 1.64 11.37 3.99
C GLU A 241 2.11 12.43 2.98
N LEU A 242 3.33 12.97 3.12
CA LEU A 242 3.93 13.84 2.10
C LEU A 242 4.02 13.11 0.75
N TRP A 243 4.34 11.81 0.80
CA TRP A 243 4.37 10.97 -0.39
C TRP A 243 2.98 10.56 -0.88
N PHE A 244 2.15 10.04 0.02
CA PHE A 244 0.84 9.50 -0.36
C PHE A 244 -0.08 10.57 -0.94
N SER A 245 -0.01 11.81 -0.45
CA SER A 245 -0.77 12.93 -1.01
C SER A 245 -0.34 13.26 -2.44
N LEU A 246 0.96 13.31 -2.72
CA LEU A 246 1.50 13.47 -4.07
C LEU A 246 1.08 12.31 -4.98
N GLU A 247 1.21 11.07 -4.52
CA GLU A 247 0.81 9.88 -5.28
C GLU A 247 -0.67 9.91 -5.65
N ARG A 248 -1.56 10.20 -4.70
CA ARG A 248 -2.99 10.33 -4.98
C ARG A 248 -3.28 11.45 -5.97
N SER A 249 -2.61 12.60 -5.86
CA SER A 249 -2.80 13.71 -6.81
C SER A 249 -2.30 13.39 -8.22
N ALA A 250 -1.19 12.65 -8.34
CA ALA A 250 -0.68 12.17 -9.63
C ALA A 250 -1.62 11.14 -10.25
N ASP A 251 -2.20 10.25 -9.44
CA ASP A 251 -3.20 9.26 -9.88
C ASP A 251 -4.47 9.94 -10.39
N VAL A 252 -4.98 10.95 -9.67
CA VAL A 252 -6.13 11.76 -10.12
C VAL A 252 -5.84 12.48 -11.43
N ALA A 253 -4.61 12.98 -11.61
CA ALA A 253 -4.19 13.63 -12.85
C ALA A 253 -3.90 12.65 -14.00
N GLY A 254 -3.93 11.32 -13.76
CA GLY A 254 -3.53 10.32 -14.75
C GLY A 254 -2.07 10.48 -15.20
N TYR A 255 -1.20 11.05 -14.35
CA TYR A 255 0.14 11.45 -14.76
C TYR A 255 1.08 10.27 -14.95
N HIS A 256 1.79 10.24 -16.08
CA HIS A 256 2.92 9.35 -16.38
C HIS A 256 4.14 10.18 -16.83
N PRO A 257 5.39 9.77 -16.52
CA PRO A 257 6.58 10.49 -16.96
C PRO A 257 6.78 10.53 -18.47
N PHE A 258 6.28 9.50 -19.17
CA PHE A 258 6.29 9.36 -20.61
C PHE A 258 4.86 9.19 -21.13
N SER A 259 4.69 9.42 -22.42
CA SER A 259 3.39 9.42 -23.10
C SER A 259 3.58 8.91 -24.53
N ARG A 260 2.47 8.72 -25.25
CA ARG A 260 2.54 8.37 -26.68
C ARG A 260 3.31 9.43 -27.48
N GLU A 261 3.14 10.70 -27.18
CA GLU A 261 3.78 11.81 -27.89
C GLU A 261 5.27 11.94 -27.56
N ARG A 262 5.69 11.41 -26.40
CA ARG A 262 7.06 11.43 -25.88
C ARG A 262 7.36 10.10 -25.18
N PRO A 263 7.55 9.01 -25.93
CA PRO A 263 7.88 7.72 -25.33
C PRO A 263 9.37 7.67 -24.97
N THR A 264 9.81 6.59 -24.33
CA THR A 264 11.25 6.40 -24.09
C THR A 264 12.03 6.24 -25.39
N ALA A 265 13.35 6.47 -25.37
CA ALA A 265 14.20 6.36 -26.56
C ALA A 265 14.27 4.92 -27.11
N GLY A 266 14.06 3.92 -26.25
CA GLY A 266 14.01 2.50 -26.62
C GLY A 266 12.64 2.02 -27.10
N PHE A 267 11.64 2.90 -27.16
CA PHE A 267 10.31 2.54 -27.64
C PHE A 267 10.33 2.28 -29.16
N PRO A 268 9.71 1.19 -29.65
CA PRO A 268 9.71 0.85 -31.07
C PRO A 268 8.82 1.81 -31.87
N LEU A 269 9.38 2.97 -32.25
CA LEU A 269 8.77 3.97 -33.13
C LEU A 269 8.86 3.62 -34.62
N SER A 270 9.50 2.50 -34.96
CA SER A 270 9.64 2.00 -36.33
C SER A 270 9.41 0.49 -36.35
N HIS A 271 8.90 -0.02 -37.48
CA HIS A 271 8.67 -1.46 -37.76
C HIS A 271 9.97 -2.30 -37.81
N ASP A 272 10.98 -1.96 -36.99
CA ASP A 272 12.26 -2.64 -37.01
C ASP A 272 12.15 -3.97 -36.26
N ARG A 273 11.77 -4.99 -37.02
CA ARG A 273 11.57 -6.39 -36.62
C ARG A 273 12.81 -7.06 -36.04
N SER A 274 13.96 -6.39 -35.97
CA SER A 274 15.21 -7.00 -35.51
C SER A 274 15.43 -6.97 -33.99
N LEU A 275 14.59 -6.26 -33.23
CA LEU A 275 14.76 -6.09 -31.77
C LEU A 275 13.93 -7.08 -30.93
N THR A 276 13.14 -7.92 -31.56
CA THR A 276 12.12 -8.78 -30.94
C THR A 276 12.51 -10.26 -30.92
N ASP A 277 13.79 -10.60 -30.70
CA ASP A 277 14.26 -11.99 -30.60
C ASP A 277 13.86 -12.71 -29.28
N THR A 278 12.77 -12.29 -28.63
CA THR A 278 12.13 -13.13 -27.62
C THR A 278 10.64 -13.28 -27.91
N ALA A 279 10.30 -14.28 -28.74
CA ALA A 279 8.94 -14.79 -28.83
C ALA A 279 8.38 -14.94 -27.40
N SER A 280 7.22 -14.34 -27.17
CA SER A 280 6.57 -14.33 -25.85
C SER A 280 6.31 -15.77 -25.36
N ASN A 281 6.36 -16.81 -26.21
CA ASN A 281 6.11 -18.21 -25.86
C ASN A 281 4.78 -18.39 -25.08
N VAL A 282 3.79 -17.58 -25.44
CA VAL A 282 2.42 -17.68 -24.94
C VAL A 282 1.67 -18.67 -25.84
N ASP A 283 1.02 -19.66 -25.27
CA ASP A 283 0.20 -20.62 -26.01
C ASP A 283 -1.19 -20.04 -26.29
N HIS A 284 -1.32 -19.30 -27.39
CA HIS A 284 -2.54 -18.55 -27.73
C HIS A 284 -3.78 -19.45 -27.74
N ARG A 285 -3.65 -20.68 -28.27
CA ARG A 285 -4.75 -21.65 -28.37
C ARG A 285 -5.29 -22.08 -27.01
N SER A 286 -4.43 -22.13 -25.99
CA SER A 286 -4.86 -22.50 -24.65
C SER A 286 -5.86 -21.51 -24.04
N PHE A 287 -5.81 -20.23 -24.46
CA PHE A 287 -6.66 -19.15 -23.95
C PHE A 287 -7.94 -18.92 -24.76
N GLU A 288 -8.04 -19.46 -25.98
CA GLU A 288 -9.20 -19.29 -26.86
C GLU A 288 -10.56 -19.62 -26.20
N PRO A 289 -10.70 -20.73 -25.43
CA PRO A 289 -11.99 -21.03 -24.80
C PRO A 289 -12.44 -19.96 -23.80
N ARG A 290 -11.49 -19.40 -23.03
CA ARG A 290 -11.79 -18.36 -22.04
C ARG A 290 -12.13 -17.03 -22.72
N ILE A 291 -11.38 -16.66 -23.74
CA ILE A 291 -11.67 -15.44 -24.52
C ILE A 291 -13.06 -15.53 -25.15
N ARG A 292 -13.40 -16.70 -25.75
CA ARG A 292 -14.74 -16.95 -26.31
C ARG A 292 -15.83 -16.84 -25.25
N GLU A 293 -15.62 -17.40 -24.06
CA GLU A 293 -16.55 -17.30 -22.94
C GLU A 293 -16.78 -15.82 -22.54
N MET A 294 -15.72 -15.02 -22.45
CA MET A 294 -15.81 -13.60 -22.12
C MET A 294 -16.54 -12.81 -23.22
N CYS A 295 -16.24 -13.07 -24.49
CA CYS A 295 -16.96 -12.46 -25.62
C CYS A 295 -18.46 -12.77 -25.57
N GLN A 296 -18.84 -14.00 -25.20
CA GLN A 296 -20.23 -14.40 -25.05
C GLN A 296 -20.90 -13.72 -23.85
N GLN A 297 -20.22 -13.65 -22.70
CA GLN A 297 -20.73 -13.00 -21.48
C GLN A 297 -20.97 -11.50 -21.69
N ALA A 298 -20.06 -10.83 -22.39
CA ALA A 298 -20.15 -9.41 -22.69
C ALA A 298 -20.93 -9.09 -23.98
N ALA A 299 -21.42 -10.10 -24.71
CA ALA A 299 -22.06 -9.93 -26.03
C ALA A 299 -21.23 -9.08 -27.01
N VAL A 300 -19.91 -9.30 -27.06
CA VAL A 300 -18.97 -8.51 -27.87
C VAL A 300 -19.17 -8.78 -29.37
N GLU A 301 -19.44 -7.73 -30.14
CA GLU A 301 -19.52 -7.81 -31.61
C GLU A 301 -18.16 -7.56 -32.28
N HIS A 302 -17.36 -6.64 -31.73
CA HIS A 302 -16.07 -6.22 -32.28
C HIS A 302 -14.96 -6.37 -31.25
N LEU A 303 -13.95 -7.18 -31.60
CA LEU A 303 -12.78 -7.47 -30.78
C LEU A 303 -11.50 -6.90 -31.43
N LEU A 304 -10.64 -6.29 -30.63
CA LEU A 304 -9.26 -5.93 -31.00
C LEU A 304 -8.29 -7.00 -30.46
N SER A 305 -7.59 -7.69 -31.34
CA SER A 305 -6.56 -8.66 -31.00
C SER A 305 -5.19 -8.04 -31.26
N VAL A 306 -4.44 -7.80 -30.18
CA VAL A 306 -3.09 -7.25 -30.19
C VAL A 306 -2.08 -8.38 -30.06
N THR A 307 -1.20 -8.51 -31.04
CA THR A 307 -0.13 -9.51 -31.06
C THR A 307 1.25 -8.85 -31.09
N PRO A 308 2.32 -9.54 -30.67
CA PRO A 308 3.68 -9.08 -30.91
C PRO A 308 3.95 -8.83 -32.40
N ASP A 309 4.83 -7.88 -32.73
CA ASP A 309 5.13 -7.45 -34.12
C ASP A 309 5.66 -8.57 -35.04
N ASP A 310 6.14 -9.69 -34.47
CA ASP A 310 6.67 -10.87 -35.19
C ASP A 310 5.73 -12.10 -35.20
N ALA A 311 4.51 -11.98 -34.66
CA ALA A 311 3.58 -13.10 -34.66
C ALA A 311 2.96 -13.33 -36.06
N GLU A 312 2.82 -14.59 -36.49
CA GLU A 312 2.03 -14.89 -37.70
C GLU A 312 0.58 -14.42 -37.51
N PRO A 313 -0.05 -13.78 -38.52
CA PRO A 313 -1.44 -13.37 -38.44
C PRO A 313 -2.32 -14.58 -38.14
N VAL A 314 -3.12 -14.49 -37.08
CA VAL A 314 -4.05 -15.59 -36.76
C VAL A 314 -5.09 -15.66 -37.89
N SER A 315 -5.13 -16.77 -38.63
CA SER A 315 -6.05 -16.96 -39.77
C SER A 315 -7.49 -16.58 -39.41
N ALA A 316 -8.06 -15.64 -40.15
CA ALA A 316 -9.37 -15.03 -39.93
C ALA A 316 -10.54 -15.99 -40.26
N THR A 317 -10.80 -16.96 -39.39
CA THR A 317 -12.08 -17.70 -39.35
C THR A 317 -12.49 -17.92 -37.89
N GLU A 318 -13.37 -17.03 -37.39
CA GLU A 318 -14.16 -17.10 -36.13
C GLU A 318 -13.56 -17.82 -34.89
N PRO A 319 -12.34 -17.48 -34.41
CA PRO A 319 -11.77 -18.14 -33.23
C PRO A 319 -12.48 -17.81 -31.91
N TYR A 320 -13.23 -16.70 -31.85
CA TYR A 320 -13.86 -16.21 -30.61
C TYR A 320 -15.39 -16.07 -30.68
N GLY A 321 -16.02 -16.41 -31.80
CA GLY A 321 -17.48 -16.32 -31.97
C GLY A 321 -18.03 -14.88 -31.97
N VAL A 322 -17.25 -13.93 -32.49
CA VAL A 322 -17.62 -12.50 -32.62
C VAL A 322 -17.76 -12.11 -34.10
N SER A 323 -18.53 -11.07 -34.39
CA SER A 323 -18.83 -10.63 -35.77
C SER A 323 -17.64 -9.97 -36.47
N ARG A 324 -16.74 -9.32 -35.73
CA ARG A 324 -15.55 -8.64 -36.27
C ARG A 324 -14.36 -8.80 -35.33
N VAL A 325 -13.20 -9.16 -35.89
CA VAL A 325 -11.91 -9.12 -35.20
C VAL A 325 -10.97 -8.20 -35.98
N THR A 326 -10.50 -7.13 -35.35
CA THR A 326 -9.38 -6.32 -35.87
C THR A 326 -8.10 -6.87 -35.28
N GLN A 327 -7.14 -7.23 -36.13
CA GLN A 327 -5.79 -7.56 -35.70
C GLN A 327 -4.90 -6.33 -35.82
N ALA A 328 -4.13 -6.06 -34.79
CA ALA A 328 -3.10 -5.04 -34.79
C ALA A 328 -1.85 -5.60 -34.13
N ASP A 329 -0.68 -5.22 -34.64
CA ASP A 329 0.54 -5.37 -33.87
C ASP A 329 0.70 -4.21 -32.87
N LEU A 330 1.49 -4.44 -31.83
CA LEU A 330 1.62 -3.49 -30.73
C LEU A 330 2.22 -2.17 -31.20
N SER A 331 3.17 -2.21 -32.15
CA SER A 331 3.78 -1.00 -32.70
C SER A 331 2.78 -0.17 -33.51
N SER A 332 2.02 -0.76 -34.44
CA SER A 332 1.02 -0.09 -35.27
C SER A 332 -0.10 0.54 -34.43
N LEU A 333 -0.57 -0.18 -33.42
CA LEU A 333 -1.60 0.28 -32.49
C LEU A 333 -1.18 1.55 -31.73
N LEU A 334 0.12 1.76 -31.53
CA LEU A 334 0.67 2.89 -30.79
C LEU A 334 1.00 4.08 -31.70
N HIS A 335 0.95 3.91 -33.02
CA HIS A 335 1.06 4.98 -34.02
C HIS A 335 -0.27 5.62 -34.39
N GLU A 336 -1.40 4.93 -34.18
CA GLU A 336 -2.73 5.50 -34.42
C GLU A 336 -3.05 6.60 -33.39
N ALA A 337 -3.55 7.75 -33.88
CA ALA A 337 -3.84 8.91 -33.04
C ALA A 337 -4.92 8.60 -31.98
N SER A 338 -5.87 7.72 -32.31
CA SER A 338 -6.90 7.21 -31.41
C SER A 338 -7.24 5.79 -31.82
N LEU A 339 -7.46 4.92 -30.83
CA LEU A 339 -8.02 3.60 -31.09
C LEU A 339 -9.53 3.71 -31.10
N ASP A 340 -10.15 3.14 -32.13
CA ASP A 340 -11.61 2.98 -32.14
C ASP A 340 -12.05 2.18 -30.92
N SER A 341 -13.15 2.61 -30.31
CA SER A 341 -13.74 1.91 -29.18
C SER A 341 -14.26 0.54 -29.64
N VAL A 342 -13.83 -0.52 -28.97
CA VAL A 342 -14.20 -1.92 -29.24
C VAL A 342 -14.76 -2.59 -28.00
N GLY A 343 -15.55 -3.64 -28.18
CA GLY A 343 -16.13 -4.40 -27.06
C GLY A 343 -15.07 -5.03 -26.16
N GLY A 344 -14.08 -5.68 -26.77
CA GLY A 344 -13.00 -6.32 -26.03
C GLY A 344 -11.63 -6.11 -26.67
N VAL A 345 -10.61 -6.02 -25.82
CA VAL A 345 -9.19 -5.98 -26.22
C VAL A 345 -8.50 -7.23 -25.69
N VAL A 346 -7.80 -7.95 -26.55
CA VAL A 346 -7.04 -9.16 -26.21
C VAL A 346 -5.57 -8.95 -26.53
N VAL A 347 -4.69 -9.14 -25.55
CA VAL A 347 -3.24 -8.99 -25.69
C VAL A 347 -2.53 -10.29 -25.32
N LEU A 348 -1.99 -11.00 -26.31
CA LEU A 348 -1.32 -12.29 -26.10
C LEU A 348 0.20 -12.14 -26.24
N GLY A 349 0.82 -11.62 -25.18
CA GLY A 349 2.25 -11.29 -25.15
C GLY A 349 2.60 -9.96 -25.84
N GLY A 350 3.88 -9.59 -25.79
CA GLY A 350 4.42 -8.36 -26.39
C GLY A 350 4.56 -7.21 -25.39
N LEU A 351 3.71 -7.17 -24.34
CA LEU A 351 3.87 -6.18 -23.26
C LEU A 351 5.19 -6.34 -22.49
N GLU A 352 5.79 -7.53 -22.51
CA GLU A 352 7.07 -7.82 -21.84
C GLU A 352 8.27 -7.15 -22.51
N SER A 353 8.18 -6.79 -23.79
CA SER A 353 9.28 -6.14 -24.52
C SER A 353 9.28 -4.62 -24.37
N LEU A 354 8.16 -4.02 -23.97
CA LEU A 354 8.06 -2.58 -23.72
C LEU A 354 8.96 -2.16 -22.55
N ALA A 355 9.50 -0.94 -22.61
CA ALA A 355 10.18 -0.34 -21.47
C ALA A 355 9.23 -0.17 -20.27
N ASP A 356 9.75 -0.28 -19.05
CA ASP A 356 8.96 -0.17 -17.81
C ASP A 356 8.21 1.15 -17.70
N ASN A 357 8.77 2.22 -18.27
CA ASN A 357 8.22 3.57 -18.24
C ASN A 357 7.14 3.81 -19.31
N ASP A 358 7.10 2.99 -20.37
CA ASP A 358 6.07 3.12 -21.40
C ASP A 358 4.83 2.27 -21.13
N LEU A 359 5.00 1.18 -20.38
CA LEU A 359 3.90 0.28 -20.07
C LEU A 359 2.66 0.98 -19.46
N PRO A 360 2.77 1.92 -18.49
CA PRO A 360 1.59 2.51 -17.86
C PRO A 360 0.69 3.27 -18.83
N TRP A 361 1.25 4.06 -19.76
CA TRP A 361 0.46 4.82 -20.72
C TRP A 361 -0.05 3.92 -21.87
N VAL A 362 0.68 2.86 -22.23
CA VAL A 362 0.20 1.84 -23.18
C VAL A 362 -1.02 1.10 -22.60
N LEU A 363 -0.96 0.70 -21.34
CA LEU A 363 -2.11 0.09 -20.67
C LEU A 363 -3.31 1.04 -20.62
N ASP A 364 -3.09 2.33 -20.39
CA ASP A 364 -4.18 3.32 -20.44
C ASP A 364 -4.83 3.42 -21.81
N ALA A 365 -4.04 3.37 -22.89
CA ALA A 365 -4.56 3.34 -24.25
C ALA A 365 -5.37 2.06 -24.53
N LEU A 366 -4.88 0.89 -24.09
CA LEU A 366 -5.58 -0.39 -24.26
C LEU A 366 -6.90 -0.44 -23.48
N PHE A 367 -6.89 0.02 -22.22
CA PHE A 367 -8.10 0.11 -21.41
C PHE A 367 -9.07 1.17 -21.95
N GLY A 368 -8.56 2.29 -22.49
CA GLY A 368 -9.38 3.33 -23.10
C GLY A 368 -10.04 2.91 -24.42
N ALA A 369 -9.50 1.90 -25.11
CA ALA A 369 -10.09 1.33 -26.31
C ALA A 369 -11.20 0.30 -26.02
N ALA A 370 -11.23 -0.29 -24.83
CA ALA A 370 -12.19 -1.32 -24.46
C ALA A 370 -13.45 -0.72 -23.81
N THR A 371 -14.65 -1.18 -24.21
CA THR A 371 -15.90 -0.86 -23.51
C THR A 371 -16.27 -1.90 -22.46
N ASP A 372 -15.99 -3.18 -22.72
CA ASP A 372 -16.44 -4.29 -21.87
C ASP A 372 -15.27 -5.00 -21.18
N PHE A 373 -14.23 -5.42 -21.92
CA PHE A 373 -13.07 -6.06 -21.29
C PHE A 373 -11.68 -5.85 -21.91
N VAL A 374 -10.66 -6.05 -21.06
CA VAL A 374 -9.26 -6.26 -21.44
C VAL A 374 -8.78 -7.63 -20.98
N PHE A 375 -8.34 -8.48 -21.89
CA PHE A 375 -7.70 -9.75 -21.61
C PHE A 375 -6.21 -9.65 -21.93
N ALA A 376 -5.34 -10.10 -21.02
CA ALA A 376 -3.91 -10.14 -21.25
C ALA A 376 -3.26 -11.42 -20.75
N ALA A 377 -2.30 -11.95 -21.49
CA ALA A 377 -1.43 -13.04 -21.07
C ALA A 377 0.02 -12.56 -21.13
N VAL A 378 0.70 -12.57 -19.98
CA VAL A 378 2.01 -11.94 -19.82
C VAL A 378 2.97 -12.81 -19.01
N ARG A 379 4.20 -12.99 -19.49
CA ARG A 379 5.24 -13.69 -18.75
C ARG A 379 5.90 -12.81 -17.70
N CYS A 380 6.02 -13.38 -16.51
CA CYS A 380 6.78 -12.79 -15.42
C CYS A 380 8.26 -13.11 -15.63
N ARG A 381 9.03 -12.07 -15.97
CA ARG A 381 10.49 -12.09 -15.98
C ARG A 381 10.99 -11.19 -14.86
N PRO A 382 10.81 -11.58 -13.57
CA PRO A 382 11.27 -10.74 -12.48
C PRO A 382 12.76 -10.50 -12.63
N THR A 383 13.20 -9.26 -12.37
CA THR A 383 14.59 -8.86 -12.49
C THR A 383 15.45 -9.80 -11.64
N ARG A 384 16.27 -10.65 -12.28
CA ARG A 384 17.14 -11.57 -11.54
C ARG A 384 18.14 -10.76 -10.74
N GLY A 385 18.35 -11.16 -9.50
CA GLY A 385 19.48 -10.65 -8.72
C GLY A 385 20.77 -11.08 -9.39
N ARG A 386 21.84 -10.31 -9.19
CA ARG A 386 23.19 -10.74 -9.60
C ARG A 386 23.52 -12.08 -8.96
N GLU A 387 24.40 -12.86 -9.57
CA GLU A 387 24.79 -14.16 -9.04
C GLU A 387 25.24 -14.04 -7.57
N GLY A 388 24.54 -14.72 -6.66
CA GLY A 388 24.78 -14.65 -5.21
C GLY A 388 24.11 -13.50 -4.44
N MET A 389 23.38 -12.59 -5.12
CA MET A 389 22.62 -11.49 -4.50
C MET A 389 21.10 -11.66 -4.74
N PRO A 390 20.25 -11.28 -3.78
CA PRO A 390 18.80 -11.25 -3.98
C PRO A 390 18.40 -10.34 -5.17
N ALA A 391 17.23 -10.59 -5.76
CA ALA A 391 16.65 -9.76 -6.82
C ALA A 391 16.68 -8.25 -6.50
N HIS A 392 17.02 -7.44 -7.50
CA HIS A 392 16.97 -5.98 -7.43
C HIS A 392 15.53 -5.47 -7.62
N GLY A 393 14.65 -5.87 -6.70
CA GLY A 393 13.23 -5.47 -6.68
C GLY A 393 12.28 -6.47 -7.32
N ASN A 394 11.00 -6.06 -7.41
CA ASN A 394 9.88 -6.90 -7.80
C ASN A 394 9.25 -6.53 -9.15
N VAL A 395 9.95 -5.71 -9.96
CA VAL A 395 9.48 -5.32 -11.29
C VAL A 395 9.31 -6.54 -12.18
N ARG A 396 8.28 -6.54 -13.04
CA ARG A 396 7.91 -7.66 -13.91
C ARG A 396 7.58 -8.97 -13.17
N SER A 397 7.37 -8.93 -11.85
CA SER A 397 6.73 -10.03 -11.11
C SER A 397 5.21 -10.03 -11.34
N ALA A 398 4.53 -11.14 -11.01
CA ALA A 398 3.06 -11.23 -11.10
C ALA A 398 2.37 -10.14 -10.27
N ALA A 399 2.92 -9.83 -9.09
CA ALA A 399 2.41 -8.76 -8.24
C ALA A 399 2.58 -7.36 -8.87
N TRP A 400 3.68 -7.13 -9.58
CA TRP A 400 3.92 -5.87 -10.30
C TRP A 400 2.96 -5.73 -11.48
N TRP A 401 2.83 -6.76 -12.33
CA TRP A 401 1.90 -6.77 -13.46
C TRP A 401 0.45 -6.53 -13.02
N ARG A 402 0.01 -7.25 -11.99
CA ARG A 402 -1.30 -7.00 -11.35
C ARG A 402 -1.45 -5.55 -10.89
N GLY A 403 -0.38 -4.95 -10.36
CA GLY A 403 -0.36 -3.55 -9.93
C GLY A 403 -0.55 -2.57 -11.09
N GLN A 404 0.11 -2.80 -12.23
CA GLN A 404 -0.02 -1.98 -13.44
C GLN A 404 -1.44 -2.04 -14.01
N PHE A 405 -2.00 -3.24 -14.18
CA PHE A 405 -3.38 -3.43 -14.65
C PHE A 405 -4.41 -2.82 -13.69
N ALA A 406 -4.22 -3.00 -12.38
CA ALA A 406 -5.09 -2.39 -11.37
C ALA A 406 -4.98 -0.85 -11.36
N ALA A 407 -3.84 -0.27 -11.78
CA ALA A 407 -3.71 1.18 -11.91
C ALA A 407 -4.45 1.72 -13.14
N ALA A 408 -4.32 1.06 -14.29
CA ALA A 408 -5.05 1.41 -15.51
C ALA A 408 -6.57 1.27 -15.33
N SER A 409 -7.02 0.16 -14.75
CA SER A 409 -8.43 -0.12 -14.46
C SER A 409 -9.10 0.90 -13.54
N ARG A 410 -8.36 1.63 -12.68
CA ARG A 410 -8.98 2.71 -11.88
C ARG A 410 -9.48 3.87 -12.72
N ARG A 411 -8.89 4.11 -13.89
CA ARG A 411 -9.32 5.14 -14.84
C ARG A 411 -10.49 4.66 -15.73
N GLN A 412 -10.65 3.35 -15.86
CA GLN A 412 -11.73 2.69 -16.61
C GLN A 412 -12.40 1.61 -15.74
N PRO A 413 -13.11 1.99 -14.64
CA PRO A 413 -13.61 1.02 -13.67
C PRO A 413 -14.70 0.10 -14.24
N SER A 414 -15.41 0.54 -15.29
CA SER A 414 -16.43 -0.23 -16.00
C SER A 414 -15.88 -1.34 -16.89
N VAL A 415 -14.58 -1.35 -17.15
CA VAL A 415 -13.94 -2.34 -18.02
C VAL A 415 -13.46 -3.50 -17.18
N TYR A 416 -14.04 -4.67 -17.38
CA TYR A 416 -13.56 -5.91 -16.79
C TYR A 416 -12.16 -6.23 -17.32
N TRP A 417 -11.29 -6.83 -16.52
CA TRP A 417 -10.03 -7.33 -17.07
C TRP A 417 -9.62 -8.66 -16.49
N GLU A 418 -8.97 -9.47 -17.31
CA GLU A 418 -8.23 -10.67 -16.87
C GLU A 418 -6.77 -10.57 -17.32
N LEU A 419 -5.86 -10.91 -16.42
CA LEU A 419 -4.44 -10.97 -16.62
C LEU A 419 -3.96 -12.35 -16.18
N PHE A 420 -3.45 -13.11 -17.13
CA PHE A 420 -2.79 -14.39 -16.90
C PHE A 420 -1.29 -14.16 -16.80
N THR A 421 -0.67 -14.67 -15.74
CA THR A 421 0.77 -14.56 -15.53
C THR A 421 1.43 -15.89 -15.26
N ALA A 422 2.65 -16.11 -15.77
CA ALA A 422 3.46 -17.27 -15.40
C ALA A 422 4.94 -16.92 -15.34
N SER A 423 5.68 -17.57 -14.43
CA SER A 423 7.13 -17.39 -14.27
C SER A 423 7.97 -18.36 -15.13
N GLY A 424 7.32 -19.20 -15.94
CA GLY A 424 7.95 -20.26 -16.75
C GLY A 424 8.54 -19.80 -18.09
N SER A 425 9.15 -20.75 -18.80
CA SER A 425 9.64 -20.58 -20.18
C SER A 425 8.52 -20.54 -21.22
N LYS A 426 7.37 -21.11 -20.89
CA LYS A 426 6.11 -21.10 -21.63
C LYS A 426 4.99 -20.59 -20.70
N LEU A 427 3.98 -19.94 -21.28
CA LEU A 427 2.75 -19.55 -20.58
C LEU A 427 1.55 -20.26 -21.25
N SER A 428 0.82 -21.04 -20.46
CA SER A 428 -0.41 -21.73 -20.85
C SER A 428 -1.42 -21.69 -19.71
N VAL A 429 -2.72 -21.84 -19.99
CA VAL A 429 -3.78 -21.77 -18.95
C VAL A 429 -3.51 -22.60 -17.69
N PRO A 430 -3.10 -23.89 -17.77
CA PRO A 430 -2.87 -24.70 -16.56
C PRO A 430 -1.71 -24.23 -15.69
N GLU A 431 -0.76 -23.47 -16.25
CA GLU A 431 0.45 -23.00 -15.59
C GLU A 431 0.35 -21.54 -15.13
N ALA A 432 -0.77 -20.87 -15.44
CA ALA A 432 -0.95 -19.45 -15.26
C ALA A 432 -1.64 -19.12 -13.93
N ASP A 433 -1.10 -18.14 -13.22
CA ASP A 433 -1.81 -17.42 -12.17
C ASP A 433 -2.77 -16.43 -12.83
N VAL A 434 -4.05 -16.50 -12.44
CA VAL A 434 -5.09 -15.59 -12.94
C VAL A 434 -5.27 -14.41 -11.99
N HIS A 435 -5.30 -13.23 -12.57
CA HIS A 435 -5.66 -11.98 -11.92
C HIS A 435 -6.76 -11.33 -12.73
N TYR A 436 -7.66 -10.61 -12.09
CA TYR A 436 -8.74 -9.90 -12.79
C TYR A 436 -9.10 -8.65 -12.00
N GLY A 437 -10.03 -7.84 -12.49
CA GLY A 437 -10.58 -6.65 -11.83
C GLY A 437 -11.55 -5.90 -12.74
N GLY A 438 -11.95 -4.69 -12.35
CA GLY A 438 -13.04 -3.97 -13.03
C GLY A 438 -14.42 -4.53 -12.67
N SER A 439 -15.48 -3.91 -13.20
CA SER A 439 -16.84 -4.42 -13.02
C SER A 439 -17.03 -5.75 -13.76
N SER A 440 -17.73 -6.70 -13.14
CA SER A 440 -18.13 -7.95 -13.80
C SER A 440 -19.03 -7.69 -15.01
N PHE A 441 -19.08 -8.65 -15.94
CA PHE A 441 -20.02 -8.65 -17.07
C PHE A 441 -21.49 -8.64 -16.67
N ASP A 442 -21.79 -9.25 -15.51
CA ASP A 442 -23.14 -9.25 -14.97
C ASP A 442 -23.46 -7.90 -14.32
N SER A 443 -24.59 -7.32 -14.71
CA SER A 443 -25.15 -6.08 -14.14
C SER A 443 -25.80 -6.27 -12.76
N GLY A 444 -25.91 -7.53 -12.28
CA GLY A 444 -26.42 -7.85 -10.94
C GLY A 444 -25.42 -7.52 -9.84
N ASP A 445 -25.89 -7.39 -8.59
CA ASP A 445 -25.01 -7.19 -7.44
C ASP A 445 -24.05 -8.38 -7.22
N PRO A 446 -22.83 -8.17 -6.68
CA PRO A 446 -21.89 -9.26 -6.46
C PRO A 446 -22.43 -10.25 -5.42
N LEU A 447 -22.18 -11.55 -5.60
CA LEU A 447 -22.50 -12.55 -4.60
C LEU A 447 -21.52 -12.44 -3.43
N VAL A 448 -21.99 -11.90 -2.29
CA VAL A 448 -21.17 -11.72 -1.09
C VAL A 448 -21.41 -12.84 -0.08
N TRP A 449 -20.36 -13.51 0.37
CA TRP A 449 -20.44 -14.44 1.51
C TRP A 449 -19.76 -13.85 2.75
N VAL A 450 -20.49 -13.88 3.86
CA VAL A 450 -19.97 -13.55 5.19
C VAL A 450 -19.64 -14.86 5.92
N LEU A 451 -18.36 -15.13 6.13
CA LEU A 451 -17.91 -16.31 6.87
C LEU A 451 -17.90 -16.01 8.37
N GLU A 452 -18.81 -16.66 9.10
CA GLU A 452 -18.94 -16.50 10.55
C GLU A 452 -18.14 -17.58 11.29
N ASP A 453 -17.15 -17.16 12.08
CA ASP A 453 -16.50 -18.01 13.08
C ASP A 453 -17.29 -17.97 14.40
N ASP A 454 -17.21 -19.03 15.21
CA ASP A 454 -17.93 -19.20 16.49
C ASP A 454 -17.61 -18.13 17.57
N ARG A 455 -16.72 -17.17 17.27
CA ARG A 455 -16.34 -16.05 18.14
C ARG A 455 -17.18 -14.80 17.84
N SER A 456 -18.04 -14.44 18.79
CA SER A 456 -19.07 -13.38 18.67
C SER A 456 -18.57 -11.97 18.31
N ARG A 457 -17.35 -11.57 18.70
CA ARG A 457 -16.86 -10.17 18.53
C ARG A 457 -16.58 -9.79 17.07
N SER A 458 -16.04 -10.74 16.31
CA SER A 458 -15.65 -10.56 14.92
C SER A 458 -16.84 -10.45 13.96
N ARG A 459 -17.98 -11.00 14.35
CA ARG A 459 -19.18 -11.08 13.51
C ARG A 459 -19.77 -9.70 13.19
N ALA A 460 -19.89 -8.85 14.21
CA ALA A 460 -20.53 -7.54 14.06
C ALA A 460 -19.77 -6.64 13.08
N GLN A 461 -18.44 -6.59 13.17
CA GLN A 461 -17.60 -5.80 12.26
C GLN A 461 -17.76 -6.22 10.81
N VAL A 462 -17.79 -7.53 10.54
CA VAL A 462 -17.95 -8.06 9.19
C VAL A 462 -19.34 -7.74 8.63
N ILE A 463 -20.39 -7.90 9.46
CA ILE A 463 -21.75 -7.58 9.06
C ILE A 463 -21.91 -6.07 8.83
N THR A 464 -21.34 -5.21 9.68
CA THR A 464 -21.41 -3.75 9.47
C THR A 464 -20.80 -3.37 8.12
N VAL A 465 -19.66 -3.95 7.74
CA VAL A 465 -19.08 -3.71 6.41
C VAL A 465 -19.99 -4.26 5.29
N ALA A 466 -20.61 -5.43 5.49
CA ALA A 466 -21.55 -6.01 4.52
C ALA A 466 -22.80 -5.14 4.32
N GLU A 467 -23.37 -4.61 5.40
CA GLU A 467 -24.52 -3.70 5.38
C GLU A 467 -24.16 -2.38 4.69
N GLU A 468 -22.97 -1.82 4.99
CA GLU A 468 -22.47 -0.58 4.39
C GLU A 468 -22.16 -0.71 2.89
N LEU A 469 -21.89 -1.93 2.40
CA LEU A 469 -21.72 -2.20 0.97
C LEU A 469 -23.04 -2.09 0.19
N GLU A 470 -24.17 -2.28 0.87
CA GLU A 470 -25.52 -2.29 0.28
C GLU A 470 -25.72 -3.38 -0.80
N TRP A 471 -24.90 -4.44 -0.78
CA TRP A 471 -25.06 -5.60 -1.65
C TRP A 471 -25.73 -6.77 -0.91
N PRO A 472 -26.50 -7.63 -1.62
CA PRO A 472 -27.01 -8.86 -1.05
C PRO A 472 -25.87 -9.75 -0.55
N TYR A 473 -25.99 -10.25 0.68
CA TYR A 473 -24.99 -11.14 1.27
C TYR A 473 -25.61 -12.35 1.97
N GLU A 474 -24.90 -13.48 1.90
CA GLU A 474 -25.25 -14.71 2.58
C GLU A 474 -24.31 -15.00 3.75
N VAL A 475 -24.87 -15.26 4.93
CA VAL A 475 -24.08 -15.66 6.11
C VAL A 475 -23.85 -17.16 6.08
N ARG A 476 -22.58 -17.58 6.03
CA ARG A 476 -22.14 -18.98 6.13
C ARG A 476 -21.55 -19.23 7.51
N ALA A 477 -22.33 -19.85 8.38
CA ALA A 477 -21.89 -20.23 9.73
C ALA A 477 -20.89 -21.40 9.67
N LEU A 478 -19.67 -21.17 10.14
CA LEU A 478 -18.61 -22.18 10.18
C LEU A 478 -18.58 -22.86 11.54
N THR A 479 -18.71 -24.18 11.56
CA THR A 479 -18.52 -25.00 12.76
C THR A 479 -17.23 -25.79 12.64
N PHE A 480 -16.36 -25.72 13.65
CA PHE A 480 -15.04 -26.35 13.64
C PHE A 480 -14.98 -27.58 14.55
N LYS A 481 -14.10 -28.54 14.22
CA LYS A 481 -13.79 -29.66 15.12
C LYS A 481 -13.10 -29.15 16.40
N ARG A 482 -13.32 -29.83 17.53
CA ARG A 482 -12.78 -29.43 18.86
C ARG A 482 -11.25 -29.41 18.96
N SER A 483 -10.55 -30.20 18.15
CA SER A 483 -9.09 -30.26 18.08
C SER A 483 -8.63 -30.07 16.64
N PRO A 484 -8.70 -28.86 16.08
CA PRO A 484 -8.20 -28.65 14.75
C PRO A 484 -6.68 -28.83 14.81
N GLY A 485 -6.15 -29.81 14.07
CA GLY A 485 -4.71 -29.91 13.86
C GLY A 485 -4.15 -28.57 13.35
N ARG A 486 -2.83 -28.40 13.44
CA ARG A 486 -2.14 -27.15 13.10
C ARG A 486 -2.56 -26.64 11.69
N LEU A 487 -3.48 -25.66 11.67
CA LEU A 487 -4.13 -25.03 10.50
C LEU A 487 -3.20 -24.28 9.54
N GLU A 488 -1.89 -24.35 9.75
CA GLU A 488 -0.92 -23.39 9.19
C GLU A 488 -0.31 -23.83 7.86
N LYS A 489 -0.62 -25.02 7.34
CA LYS A 489 -0.12 -25.48 6.04
C LYS A 489 -1.24 -25.50 5.00
N GLY A 490 -1.14 -24.60 4.02
CA GLY A 490 -2.01 -24.60 2.84
C GLY A 490 -1.95 -25.95 2.14
N GLY A 491 -3.12 -26.47 1.76
CA GLY A 491 -3.27 -27.78 1.12
C GLY A 491 -3.92 -28.88 1.96
N GLN A 492 -4.55 -28.58 3.10
CA GLN A 492 -5.35 -29.59 3.83
C GLN A 492 -6.80 -29.60 3.34
N GLU A 493 -7.36 -30.81 3.20
CA GLU A 493 -8.78 -31.04 2.91
C GLU A 493 -9.68 -30.41 3.99
N LEU A 494 -10.76 -29.76 3.57
CA LEU A 494 -11.72 -29.07 4.45
C LEU A 494 -12.24 -29.98 5.58
N GLY A 495 -12.36 -31.29 5.29
CA GLY A 495 -12.79 -32.33 6.21
C GLY A 495 -11.88 -32.52 7.44
N ALA A 496 -10.63 -32.03 7.41
CA ALA A 496 -9.74 -32.07 8.57
C ALA A 496 -10.05 -30.97 9.60
N VAL A 497 -10.73 -29.90 9.19
CA VAL A 497 -10.88 -28.65 9.98
C VAL A 497 -12.33 -28.37 10.37
N LEU A 498 -13.26 -28.51 9.43
CA LEU A 498 -14.68 -28.25 9.67
C LEU A 498 -15.38 -29.45 10.29
N ALA A 499 -16.41 -29.19 11.08
CA ALA A 499 -17.31 -30.23 11.58
C ALA A 499 -17.99 -30.96 10.41
N PRO A 500 -18.34 -32.25 10.57
CA PRO A 500 -19.08 -33.00 9.56
C PRO A 500 -20.35 -32.24 9.12
N GLY A 501 -20.63 -32.20 7.82
CA GLY A 501 -21.79 -31.49 7.25
C GLY A 501 -21.57 -30.00 6.97
N CYS A 502 -20.68 -29.31 7.70
CA CYS A 502 -20.37 -27.89 7.45
C CYS A 502 -19.62 -27.68 6.12
N ALA A 503 -18.79 -28.65 5.70
CA ALA A 503 -18.16 -28.60 4.38
C ALA A 503 -19.18 -28.71 3.24
N ALA A 504 -20.26 -29.47 3.45
CA ALA A 504 -21.30 -29.71 2.45
C ALA A 504 -22.23 -28.50 2.24
N THR A 505 -22.12 -27.44 3.06
CA THR A 505 -22.86 -26.18 2.84
C THR A 505 -22.05 -25.16 2.01
N LEU A 506 -20.77 -25.45 1.75
CA LEU A 506 -19.87 -24.62 0.96
C LEU A 506 -19.75 -25.22 -0.45
N ASN A 507 -20.81 -25.06 -1.25
CA ASN A 507 -20.87 -25.53 -2.64
C ASN A 507 -21.06 -24.36 -3.60
N PRO A 508 -20.78 -24.55 -4.91
CA PRO A 508 -21.12 -23.58 -5.94
C PRO A 508 -22.62 -23.18 -5.93
N PRO A 509 -22.98 -21.97 -6.41
CA PRO A 509 -22.10 -20.97 -7.03
C PRO A 509 -21.17 -20.32 -6.01
N TRP A 510 -19.89 -20.18 -6.38
CA TRP A 510 -18.88 -19.56 -5.53
C TRP A 510 -19.07 -18.03 -5.47
N PRO A 511 -18.81 -17.38 -4.32
CA PRO A 511 -19.02 -15.94 -4.18
C PRO A 511 -17.96 -15.14 -4.93
N ASP A 512 -18.34 -13.95 -5.39
CA ASP A 512 -17.41 -12.96 -5.93
C ASP A 512 -16.56 -12.35 -4.82
N LEU A 513 -17.15 -12.19 -3.63
CA LEU A 513 -16.53 -11.57 -2.47
C LEU A 513 -16.78 -12.37 -1.19
N ILE A 514 -15.71 -12.66 -0.46
CA ILE A 514 -15.78 -13.17 0.91
C ILE A 514 -15.37 -12.07 1.89
N LEU A 515 -16.24 -11.81 2.86
CA LEU A 515 -15.89 -11.10 4.07
C LEU A 515 -15.67 -12.12 5.20
N SER A 516 -14.48 -12.10 5.79
CA SER A 516 -14.08 -13.06 6.83
C SER A 516 -13.45 -12.39 8.03
N SER A 517 -13.54 -13.01 9.21
CA SER A 517 -12.81 -12.55 10.40
C SER A 517 -12.39 -13.73 11.27
N GLY A 518 -11.19 -13.64 11.84
CA GLY A 518 -10.61 -14.70 12.66
C GLY A 518 -9.77 -15.72 11.87
N LYS A 519 -8.80 -16.34 12.57
CA LYS A 519 -7.77 -17.20 11.95
C LYS A 519 -8.32 -18.40 11.18
N ARG A 520 -9.42 -19.00 11.66
CA ARG A 520 -10.00 -20.18 11.05
C ARG A 520 -10.80 -19.82 9.79
N ALA A 521 -11.63 -18.79 9.86
CA ALA A 521 -12.34 -18.27 8.68
C ALA A 521 -11.37 -17.79 7.58
N ALA A 522 -10.21 -17.22 7.96
CA ALA A 522 -9.14 -16.86 7.02
C ALA A 522 -8.54 -18.07 6.28
N ALA A 523 -8.51 -19.25 6.91
CA ALA A 523 -8.07 -20.46 6.22
C ALA A 523 -9.14 -20.97 5.26
N VAL A 524 -10.41 -20.97 5.66
CA VAL A 524 -11.55 -21.40 4.85
C VAL A 524 -11.73 -20.50 3.62
N SER A 525 -11.64 -19.18 3.77
CA SER A 525 -11.77 -18.24 2.64
C SER A 525 -10.71 -18.46 1.56
N ARG A 526 -9.47 -18.76 1.97
CA ARG A 526 -8.39 -19.09 1.03
C ARG A 526 -8.62 -20.42 0.31
N TRP A 527 -9.22 -21.39 0.98
CA TRP A 527 -9.63 -22.65 0.33
C TRP A 527 -10.74 -22.40 -0.68
N ILE A 528 -11.80 -21.65 -0.32
CA ILE A 528 -12.90 -21.32 -1.24
C ILE A 528 -12.37 -20.64 -2.50
N ARG A 529 -11.44 -19.67 -2.35
CA ARG A 529 -10.81 -19.04 -3.52
C ARG A 529 -10.06 -20.05 -4.39
N GLY A 530 -9.42 -21.07 -3.81
CA GLY A 530 -8.78 -22.15 -4.56
C GLY A 530 -9.79 -22.94 -5.39
N GLU A 531 -10.91 -23.33 -4.78
CA GLU A 531 -12.00 -24.05 -5.48
C GLU A 531 -12.71 -23.19 -6.53
N ALA A 532 -12.78 -21.88 -6.31
CA ALA A 532 -13.32 -20.90 -7.27
C ALA A 532 -12.32 -20.54 -8.39
N GLY A 533 -11.20 -21.27 -8.52
CA GLY A 533 -10.20 -21.01 -9.56
C GLY A 533 -9.52 -19.65 -9.44
N GLY A 534 -9.42 -19.11 -8.23
CA GLY A 534 -8.86 -17.78 -7.96
C GLY A 534 -9.84 -16.62 -8.04
N ARG A 535 -11.10 -16.87 -8.46
CA ARG A 535 -12.10 -15.84 -8.79
C ARG A 535 -12.87 -15.22 -7.61
N THR A 536 -12.66 -15.72 -6.41
CA THR A 536 -13.24 -15.12 -5.19
C THR A 536 -12.27 -14.12 -4.56
N ARG A 537 -12.71 -12.87 -4.39
CA ARG A 537 -12.00 -11.86 -3.62
C ARG A 537 -12.12 -12.11 -2.14
N ILE A 538 -11.05 -11.90 -1.39
CA ILE A 538 -11.07 -12.07 0.07
C ILE A 538 -10.73 -10.75 0.77
N VAL A 539 -11.70 -10.26 1.54
CA VAL A 539 -11.52 -9.18 2.50
C VAL A 539 -11.55 -9.78 3.91
N HIS A 540 -10.46 -9.58 4.66
CA HIS A 540 -10.32 -10.10 6.00
C HIS A 540 -10.31 -9.00 7.04
N ILE A 541 -11.23 -9.05 8.00
CA ILE A 541 -11.45 -8.01 9.00
C ILE A 541 -10.97 -8.50 10.37
N GLY A 542 -10.21 -7.66 11.07
CA GLY A 542 -9.61 -7.95 12.37
C GLY A 542 -8.15 -8.39 12.27
N GLU A 543 -7.46 -8.38 13.41
CA GLU A 543 -6.02 -8.71 13.50
C GLU A 543 -5.71 -10.22 13.37
N ASP A 544 -6.67 -11.06 13.73
CA ASP A 544 -6.49 -12.50 13.87
C ASP A 544 -6.59 -13.22 12.53
N GLY A 545 -5.43 -13.52 11.93
CA GLY A 545 -5.34 -14.19 10.62
C GLY A 545 -5.02 -13.23 9.47
N ALA A 546 -4.94 -11.93 9.74
CA ALA A 546 -4.62 -10.89 8.75
C ALA A 546 -3.17 -10.90 8.23
N SER A 547 -2.30 -11.76 8.76
CA SER A 547 -0.90 -11.89 8.32
C SER A 547 -0.60 -13.30 7.83
N PRO A 548 0.13 -13.46 6.72
CA PRO A 548 0.66 -12.38 5.87
C PRO A 548 -0.43 -11.79 4.95
N ALA A 549 -0.44 -10.45 4.82
CA ALA A 549 -1.47 -9.71 4.08
C ALA A 549 -1.55 -10.08 2.59
N ARG A 550 -0.45 -10.59 1.99
CA ARG A 550 -0.41 -11.02 0.58
C ARG A 550 -1.39 -12.16 0.23
N HIS A 551 -1.91 -12.88 1.22
CA HIS A 551 -2.90 -13.93 0.98
C HIS A 551 -4.31 -13.41 0.72
N PHE A 552 -4.56 -12.14 0.99
CA PHE A 552 -5.87 -11.49 0.86
C PHE A 552 -5.81 -10.42 -0.23
N ASP A 553 -6.97 -9.99 -0.69
CA ASP A 553 -7.10 -8.82 -1.57
C ASP A 553 -7.15 -7.52 -0.74
N LEU A 554 -7.75 -7.59 0.45
CA LEU A 554 -7.71 -6.54 1.47
C LEU A 554 -7.73 -7.15 2.88
N THR A 555 -6.97 -6.56 3.79
CA THR A 555 -7.06 -6.81 5.24
C THR A 555 -7.42 -5.51 5.92
N VAL A 556 -8.41 -5.53 6.81
CA VAL A 556 -8.84 -4.36 7.58
C VAL A 556 -8.51 -4.66 9.03
N VAL A 557 -7.53 -3.95 9.58
CA VAL A 557 -7.02 -4.22 10.92
C VAL A 557 -7.17 -2.98 11.79
N PRO A 558 -7.40 -3.13 13.10
CA PRO A 558 -7.42 -1.98 13.99
C PRO A 558 -5.98 -1.44 14.21
N PRO A 559 -5.79 -0.12 14.40
CA PRO A 559 -4.46 0.46 14.63
C PRO A 559 -3.68 -0.15 15.80
N HIS A 560 -4.36 -0.54 16.90
CA HIS A 560 -3.70 -1.20 18.04
C HIS A 560 -3.04 -2.53 17.69
N ALA A 561 -3.38 -3.18 16.57
CA ALA A 561 -2.78 -4.44 16.17
C ALA A 561 -1.28 -4.30 15.87
N ARG A 562 -0.81 -3.07 15.59
CA ARG A 562 0.62 -2.73 15.35
C ARG A 562 1.28 -3.59 14.28
N LEU A 563 0.49 -4.08 13.33
CA LEU A 563 1.01 -4.87 12.23
C LEU A 563 1.70 -3.95 11.23
N PHE A 564 2.70 -4.48 10.53
CA PHE A 564 3.41 -3.71 9.51
C PHE A 564 2.47 -3.26 8.39
N THR A 565 2.73 -2.09 7.83
CA THR A 565 1.91 -1.56 6.74
C THR A 565 2.00 -2.49 5.53
N HIS A 566 0.96 -2.54 4.69
CA HIS A 566 0.96 -3.32 3.45
C HIS A 566 0.00 -2.69 2.43
N PRO A 567 0.24 -2.75 1.11
CA PRO A 567 -0.69 -2.18 0.11
C PRO A 567 -2.10 -2.78 0.13
N ARG A 568 -2.22 -4.00 0.68
CA ARG A 568 -3.48 -4.74 0.90
C ARG A 568 -3.92 -4.73 2.37
N ARG A 569 -3.49 -3.73 3.14
CA ARG A 569 -3.86 -3.56 4.54
C ARG A 569 -4.30 -2.14 4.77
N GLU A 570 -5.50 -2.01 5.32
CA GLU A 570 -6.08 -0.76 5.74
C GLU A 570 -6.25 -0.78 7.25
N GLU A 571 -5.90 0.33 7.89
CA GLU A 571 -6.11 0.52 9.31
C GLU A 571 -7.44 1.24 9.54
N ALA A 572 -8.36 0.58 10.24
CA ALA A 572 -9.69 1.13 10.51
C ALA A 572 -10.22 0.67 11.87
N CYS A 573 -10.84 1.60 12.60
CA CYS A 573 -11.57 1.32 13.83
C CYS A 573 -13.03 1.00 13.47
N LEU A 574 -13.33 -0.26 13.15
CA LEU A 574 -14.70 -0.70 12.83
C LEU A 574 -15.51 -0.95 14.11
N PRO A 575 -16.80 -0.53 14.15
CA PRO A 575 -17.67 -0.78 15.30
C PRO A 575 -17.87 -2.28 15.51
N VAL A 576 -17.91 -2.67 16.78
CA VAL A 576 -18.10 -4.03 17.28
C VAL A 576 -19.57 -4.26 17.71
N THR A 577 -20.35 -3.20 17.91
CA THR A 577 -21.77 -3.29 18.20
C THR A 577 -22.59 -3.01 16.94
N ARG A 578 -23.47 -3.95 16.59
CA ARG A 578 -24.41 -3.78 15.48
C ARG A 578 -25.52 -2.82 15.89
N SER A 579 -25.96 -1.99 14.96
CA SER A 579 -27.19 -1.22 15.07
C SER A 579 -27.97 -1.36 13.76
N SER A 580 -28.81 -2.40 13.67
CA SER A 580 -29.75 -2.50 12.55
C SER A 580 -30.80 -1.37 12.67
N SER A 581 -31.26 -0.83 11.54
CA SER A 581 -32.24 0.26 11.51
C SER A 581 -33.52 -0.05 12.31
N ARG A 582 -33.98 -1.30 12.28
CA ARG A 582 -35.14 -1.78 13.04
C ARG A 582 -34.87 -1.82 14.56
N SER A 583 -33.70 -2.31 14.96
CA SER A 583 -33.27 -2.30 16.36
C SER A 583 -33.15 -0.87 16.90
N LEU A 584 -32.67 0.08 16.08
CA LEU A 584 -32.52 1.47 16.47
C LEU A 584 -33.86 2.16 16.78
N HIS A 585 -34.93 1.84 16.05
CA HIS A 585 -36.27 2.38 16.32
C HIS A 585 -36.82 1.87 17.64
N ASP A 586 -36.80 0.55 17.85
CA ASP A 586 -37.30 -0.08 19.08
C ASP A 586 -36.48 0.35 20.30
N LEU A 587 -35.17 0.46 20.13
CA LEU A 587 -34.24 0.90 21.16
C LEU A 587 -34.42 2.39 21.47
N ARG A 588 -34.63 3.24 20.47
CA ARG A 588 -35.01 4.63 20.70
C ARG A 588 -36.33 4.69 21.47
N SER A 589 -37.39 4.03 21.01
CA SER A 589 -38.70 4.06 21.68
C SER A 589 -38.66 3.59 23.14
N LYS A 590 -37.84 2.58 23.46
CA LYS A 590 -37.68 2.07 24.84
C LYS A 590 -36.91 3.04 25.76
N TRP A 591 -35.88 3.70 25.25
CA TRP A 591 -34.93 4.48 26.07
C TRP A 591 -35.13 5.99 25.97
N LEU A 592 -35.88 6.48 24.98
CA LEU A 592 -36.05 7.90 24.70
C LEU A 592 -36.64 8.65 25.90
N THR A 593 -37.72 8.16 26.52
CA THR A 593 -38.33 8.80 27.69
C THR A 593 -37.33 9.04 28.83
N LEU A 594 -36.40 8.11 29.02
CA LEU A 594 -35.39 8.17 30.07
C LEU A 594 -34.26 9.16 29.77
N PHE A 595 -33.85 9.24 28.50
CA PHE A 595 -32.86 10.24 28.05
C PHE A 595 -33.50 11.63 27.89
N GLU A 596 -34.81 11.74 27.69
CA GLU A 596 -35.56 13.00 27.65
C GLU A 596 -35.79 13.59 29.04
N SER A 597 -35.90 12.76 30.09
CA SER A 597 -35.97 13.23 31.47
C SER A 597 -34.64 13.75 32.03
N ALA A 598 -33.57 13.69 31.24
CA ALA A 598 -32.24 14.17 31.63
C ALA A 598 -32.17 15.70 31.72
N LEU A 599 -31.48 16.21 32.74
CA LEU A 599 -31.13 17.62 32.85
C LEU A 599 -29.84 17.89 32.08
N GLY A 600 -29.81 19.02 31.35
CA GLY A 600 -28.62 19.46 30.62
C GLY A 600 -28.19 18.49 29.50
N GLN A 601 -26.88 18.31 29.35
CA GLN A 601 -26.28 17.44 28.35
C GLN A 601 -26.27 15.97 28.81
N ARG A 602 -26.51 15.04 27.88
CA ARG A 602 -26.50 13.59 28.14
C ARG A 602 -25.09 13.05 27.96
N VAL A 603 -24.39 12.77 29.04
CA VAL A 603 -23.04 12.21 29.02
C VAL A 603 -23.11 10.72 29.26
N ALA A 604 -22.49 9.92 28.39
CA ALA A 604 -22.38 8.48 28.58
C ALA A 604 -20.94 8.10 28.98
N LEU A 605 -20.78 7.35 30.06
CA LEU A 605 -19.53 6.69 30.41
C LEU A 605 -19.61 5.21 29.98
N LEU A 606 -18.79 4.84 29.00
CA LEU A 606 -18.63 3.48 28.53
C LEU A 606 -17.42 2.84 29.18
N VAL A 607 -17.66 1.79 29.95
CA VAL A 607 -16.62 0.99 30.58
C VAL A 607 -16.64 -0.40 29.95
N GLY A 608 -15.60 -0.75 29.21
CA GLY A 608 -15.49 -2.08 28.62
C GLY A 608 -14.36 -2.89 29.20
N GLY A 609 -14.44 -4.21 29.04
CA GLY A 609 -13.31 -5.11 29.29
C GLY A 609 -12.39 -5.20 28.08
N GLY A 610 -11.12 -4.83 28.24
CA GLY A 610 -10.09 -5.12 27.25
C GLY A 610 -9.63 -6.58 27.27
N THR A 611 -8.77 -6.95 26.32
CA THR A 611 -8.00 -8.19 26.39
C THR A 611 -7.22 -8.28 27.72
N ALA A 612 -6.86 -9.50 28.14
CA ALA A 612 -6.17 -9.77 29.41
C ALA A 612 -4.92 -8.87 29.61
N GLY A 613 -5.10 -7.70 30.22
CA GLY A 613 -4.08 -6.65 30.17
C GLY A 613 -4.43 -5.29 30.78
N ASP A 614 -5.72 -4.90 30.88
CA ASP A 614 -6.05 -3.57 31.41
C ASP A 614 -6.05 -3.51 32.94
N HIS A 615 -5.34 -2.51 33.50
CA HIS A 615 -5.41 -2.12 34.90
C HIS A 615 -6.59 -1.18 35.18
N LEU A 616 -7.79 -1.45 34.63
CA LEU A 616 -8.98 -0.87 35.26
C LEU A 616 -9.17 -1.57 36.61
N THR A 617 -8.36 -1.16 37.58
CA THR A 617 -8.36 -1.66 38.94
C THR A 617 -9.53 -1.04 39.68
N THR A 618 -10.01 -1.71 40.72
CA THR A 618 -11.06 -1.16 41.59
C THR A 618 -10.74 0.28 42.05
N PRO A 619 -9.51 0.65 42.51
CA PRO A 619 -9.19 2.03 42.85
C PRO A 619 -9.29 3.01 41.67
N LEU A 620 -8.79 2.64 40.49
CA LEU A 620 -8.87 3.49 39.30
C LEU A 620 -10.31 3.66 38.81
N ALA A 621 -11.14 2.62 38.91
CA ALA A 621 -12.56 2.69 38.60
C ALA A 621 -13.30 3.67 39.53
N ARG A 622 -12.95 3.69 40.83
CA ARG A 622 -13.49 4.70 41.77
C ARG A 622 -13.03 6.11 41.41
N GLN A 623 -11.77 6.27 40.98
CA GLN A 623 -11.26 7.57 40.54
C GLN A 623 -11.97 8.05 39.27
N LEU A 624 -12.04 7.20 38.24
CA LEU A 624 -12.80 7.44 37.01
C LEU A 624 -14.23 7.90 37.31
N ALA A 625 -14.95 7.18 38.17
CA ALA A 625 -16.32 7.53 38.55
C ALA A 625 -16.40 8.93 39.17
N ARG A 626 -15.54 9.25 40.14
CA ARG A 626 -15.50 10.57 40.79
C ARG A 626 -15.17 11.69 39.81
N ASP A 627 -14.17 11.50 38.97
CA ASP A 627 -13.67 12.53 38.07
C ASP A 627 -14.72 12.86 36.99
N VAL A 628 -15.36 11.84 36.42
CA VAL A 628 -16.43 12.00 35.42
C VAL A 628 -17.70 12.57 36.06
N GLU A 629 -18.13 12.07 37.22
CA GLU A 629 -19.29 12.61 37.93
C GLU A 629 -19.09 14.09 38.30
N ALA A 630 -17.90 14.46 38.80
CA ALA A 630 -17.58 15.84 39.12
C ALA A 630 -17.64 16.74 37.88
N ALA A 631 -17.14 16.27 36.74
CA ALA A 631 -17.20 17.02 35.48
C ALA A 631 -18.64 17.24 35.01
N VAL A 632 -19.49 16.21 35.11
CA VAL A 632 -20.91 16.28 34.75
C VAL A 632 -21.69 17.21 35.69
N ARG A 633 -21.52 17.05 37.02
CA ARG A 633 -22.21 17.87 38.02
C ARG A 633 -21.85 19.36 37.93
N ARG A 634 -20.60 19.70 37.63
CA ARG A 634 -20.16 21.10 37.43
C ARG A 634 -20.98 21.84 36.36
N ARG A 635 -21.52 21.11 35.38
CA ARG A 635 -22.25 21.66 34.23
C ARG A 635 -23.76 21.52 34.35
N GLY A 636 -24.26 20.79 35.36
CA GLY A 636 -25.68 20.45 35.49
C GLY A 636 -26.15 19.43 34.45
N ASP A 637 -25.23 18.60 33.96
CA ASP A 637 -25.47 17.57 32.95
C ASP A 637 -25.93 16.25 33.59
N SER A 638 -26.36 15.27 32.79
CA SER A 638 -26.80 13.94 33.25
C SER A 638 -25.83 12.84 32.82
N LEU A 639 -25.49 11.94 33.74
CA LEU A 639 -24.57 10.82 33.49
C LEU A 639 -25.31 9.49 33.33
N PHE A 640 -24.97 8.74 32.28
CA PHE A 640 -25.39 7.36 32.05
C PHE A 640 -24.16 6.45 32.00
N VAL A 641 -24.15 5.36 32.78
CA VAL A 641 -22.98 4.47 32.83
C VAL A 641 -23.35 3.10 32.26
N ALA A 642 -22.69 2.72 31.17
CA ALA A 642 -22.88 1.43 30.52
C ALA A 642 -21.60 0.60 30.59
N VAL A 643 -21.73 -0.63 31.09
CA VAL A 643 -20.60 -1.53 31.32
C VAL A 643 -20.70 -2.77 30.43
N THR A 644 -19.64 -3.11 29.68
CA THR A 644 -19.65 -4.31 28.82
C THR A 644 -19.50 -5.60 29.65
N ALA A 645 -19.94 -6.73 29.09
CA ALA A 645 -19.97 -8.04 29.78
C ALA A 645 -18.58 -8.54 30.21
N GLU A 646 -17.53 -7.99 29.62
CA GLU A 646 -16.15 -8.42 29.85
C GLU A 646 -15.46 -7.62 30.95
N THR A 647 -16.18 -6.66 31.54
CA THR A 647 -15.68 -5.88 32.67
C THR A 647 -15.66 -6.74 33.94
N PRO A 648 -14.54 -6.78 34.70
CA PRO A 648 -14.46 -7.57 35.92
C PRO A 648 -15.53 -7.18 36.96
N PRO A 649 -16.16 -8.14 37.67
CA PRO A 649 -17.21 -7.83 38.65
C PRO A 649 -16.76 -6.84 39.75
N GLY A 650 -15.49 -6.89 40.17
CA GLY A 650 -14.95 -5.97 41.16
C GLY A 650 -14.81 -4.51 40.68
N VAL A 651 -14.78 -4.27 39.37
CA VAL A 651 -14.83 -2.93 38.78
C VAL A 651 -16.26 -2.42 38.76
N VAL A 652 -17.19 -3.29 38.36
CA VAL A 652 -18.64 -2.98 38.34
C VAL A 652 -19.11 -2.60 39.73
N ALA A 653 -18.71 -3.35 40.76
CA ALA A 653 -19.00 -3.02 42.16
C ALA A 653 -18.41 -1.68 42.57
N ALA A 654 -17.15 -1.39 42.21
CA ALA A 654 -16.49 -0.12 42.53
C ALA A 654 -17.21 1.10 41.93
N LEU A 655 -17.68 0.97 40.69
CA LEU A 655 -18.45 2.02 40.02
C LEU A 655 -19.79 2.25 40.73
N ARG A 656 -20.52 1.17 41.06
CA ARG A 656 -21.79 1.26 41.79
C ARG A 656 -21.65 1.87 43.18
N GLU A 657 -20.60 1.54 43.91
CA GLU A 657 -20.34 2.08 45.26
C GLU A 657 -19.98 3.57 45.26
N THR A 658 -19.45 4.07 44.14
CA THR A 658 -18.87 5.42 44.08
C THR A 658 -19.83 6.43 43.46
N LEU A 659 -20.60 6.01 42.45
CA LEU A 659 -21.57 6.85 41.79
C LEU A 659 -22.77 7.09 42.69
N SER A 660 -23.30 8.31 42.66
CA SER A 660 -24.51 8.66 43.40
C SER A 660 -25.74 7.88 42.90
N ASP A 661 -26.73 7.63 43.77
CA ASP A 661 -27.91 6.80 43.47
C ASP A 661 -28.80 7.34 42.33
N ASP A 662 -28.69 8.64 42.01
CA ASP A 662 -29.37 9.28 40.88
C ASP A 662 -28.76 8.90 39.51
N ILE A 663 -27.54 8.35 39.50
CA ILE A 663 -26.82 7.95 38.29
C ILE A 663 -27.15 6.49 37.97
N ARG A 664 -27.80 6.28 36.83
CA ARG A 664 -28.11 4.92 36.38
C ARG A 664 -26.87 4.21 35.84
N LEU A 665 -26.54 3.09 36.48
CA LEU A 665 -25.54 2.13 36.02
C LEU A 665 -26.21 0.79 35.70
N GLU A 666 -26.13 0.38 34.44
CA GLU A 666 -26.58 -0.96 34.03
C GLU A 666 -25.36 -1.83 33.67
N HIS A 667 -25.34 -3.02 34.26
CA HIS A 667 -24.34 -4.05 33.98
C HIS A 667 -24.95 -5.04 33.01
N ARG A 668 -24.26 -5.33 31.90
CA ARG A 668 -24.70 -6.28 30.88
C ARG A 668 -24.91 -7.68 31.50
N ALA A 669 -26.16 -8.01 31.83
CA ALA A 669 -26.59 -9.35 32.26
C ALA A 669 -27.51 -9.93 31.19
N SER A 670 -26.96 -10.84 30.38
CA SER A 670 -27.60 -11.84 29.50
C SER A 670 -28.72 -11.50 28.51
N ASP A 671 -29.37 -10.34 28.54
CA ASP A 671 -30.46 -10.06 27.59
C ASP A 671 -29.90 -9.49 26.28
N GLY A 672 -30.39 -10.00 25.15
CA GLY A 672 -29.77 -9.92 23.82
C GLY A 672 -29.34 -8.52 23.32
N PRO A 673 -28.55 -8.48 22.22
CA PRO A 673 -27.85 -7.29 21.73
C PRO A 673 -28.74 -6.07 21.42
N GLU A 674 -30.05 -6.26 21.23
CA GLU A 674 -31.00 -5.23 20.80
C GLU A 674 -31.71 -4.51 21.97
N ALA A 675 -31.37 -4.79 23.23
CA ALA A 675 -32.09 -4.27 24.41
C ALA A 675 -31.23 -3.51 25.45
N SER A 676 -29.94 -3.29 25.22
CA SER A 676 -28.99 -2.83 26.25
C SER A 676 -28.80 -1.29 26.35
N LEU A 677 -28.62 -0.76 27.56
CA LEU A 677 -28.26 0.64 27.83
C LEU A 677 -27.02 1.11 27.05
N TYR A 678 -26.08 0.20 26.77
CA TYR A 678 -24.88 0.50 26.00
C TYR A 678 -25.19 1.03 24.58
N ALA A 679 -26.06 0.34 23.85
CA ALA A 679 -26.49 0.79 22.52
C ALA A 679 -27.33 2.08 22.61
N ALA A 680 -28.08 2.28 23.70
CA ALA A 680 -28.82 3.52 23.92
C ALA A 680 -27.88 4.71 24.17
N CYS A 681 -26.81 4.51 24.92
CA CYS A 681 -25.76 5.51 25.10
C CYS A 681 -25.12 5.90 23.75
N LEU A 682 -24.73 4.91 22.93
CA LEU A 682 -24.18 5.17 21.59
C LEU A 682 -25.15 5.98 20.72
N LEU A 683 -26.47 5.72 20.81
CA LEU A 683 -27.49 6.41 20.00
C LEU A 683 -27.91 7.78 20.54
N LEU A 684 -28.10 7.94 21.86
CA LEU A 684 -28.81 9.08 22.46
C LEU A 684 -27.92 10.04 23.26
N ALA A 685 -26.70 9.65 23.65
CA ALA A 685 -25.79 10.55 24.36
C ALA A 685 -25.35 11.75 23.48
N ASP A 686 -25.03 12.87 24.10
CA ASP A 686 -24.44 14.03 23.42
C ASP A 686 -22.92 14.00 23.44
N VAL A 687 -22.31 13.39 24.48
CA VAL A 687 -20.86 13.17 24.64
C VAL A 687 -20.64 11.77 25.19
N ILE A 688 -19.62 11.08 24.68
CA ILE A 688 -19.25 9.74 25.11
C ILE A 688 -17.86 9.79 25.76
N VAL A 689 -17.77 9.41 27.02
CA VAL A 689 -16.52 9.17 27.74
C VAL A 689 -16.24 7.66 27.70
N VAL A 690 -15.05 7.27 27.26
CA VAL A 690 -14.62 5.87 27.20
C VAL A 690 -13.46 5.66 28.15
N ALA A 691 -13.55 4.65 29.02
CA ALA A 691 -12.41 4.21 29.81
C ALA A 691 -11.35 3.62 28.85
N GLY A 692 -10.16 4.21 28.85
CA GLY A 692 -9.02 3.79 28.03
C GLY A 692 -8.69 2.31 28.22
N GLY A 693 -8.20 1.67 27.16
CA GLY A 693 -7.94 0.22 27.14
C GLY A 693 -9.08 -0.61 26.56
N SER A 694 -10.31 -0.07 26.49
CA SER A 694 -11.43 -0.83 25.92
C SER A 694 -11.30 -1.08 24.42
N ASP A 695 -10.97 -2.33 24.07
CA ASP A 695 -10.88 -2.82 22.69
C ASP A 695 -12.22 -2.79 21.93
N SER A 696 -13.36 -2.73 22.64
CA SER A 696 -14.70 -2.73 22.05
C SER A 696 -15.42 -1.39 22.14
N ALA A 697 -15.30 -0.67 23.26
CA ALA A 697 -16.10 0.54 23.48
C ALA A 697 -15.66 1.73 22.63
N LEU A 698 -14.37 1.84 22.37
CA LEU A 698 -13.85 2.99 21.66
C LEU A 698 -14.07 2.92 20.14
N PRO A 699 -13.90 1.77 19.45
CA PRO A 699 -14.34 1.65 18.06
C PRO A 699 -15.84 1.96 17.89
N ASP A 700 -16.69 1.51 18.81
CA ASP A 700 -18.13 1.82 18.78
C ASP A 700 -18.42 3.31 18.99
N ALA A 701 -17.78 3.95 19.97
CA ALA A 701 -17.93 5.37 20.21
C ALA A 701 -17.47 6.20 19.01
N CYS A 702 -16.33 5.83 18.39
CA CYS A 702 -15.78 6.51 17.22
C CYS A 702 -16.58 6.28 15.93
N ALA A 703 -17.45 5.27 15.89
CA ALA A 703 -18.38 5.08 14.79
C ALA A 703 -19.59 6.02 14.88
N THR A 704 -19.78 6.73 16.01
CA THR A 704 -20.82 7.75 16.16
C THR A 704 -20.29 9.13 15.75
N ASP A 705 -21.20 10.03 15.35
CA ASP A 705 -20.87 11.44 15.06
C ASP A 705 -20.72 12.31 16.32
N LYS A 706 -20.42 11.69 17.47
CA LYS A 706 -20.43 12.35 18.78
C LYS A 706 -19.01 12.63 19.26
N PRO A 707 -18.80 13.70 20.06
CA PRO A 707 -17.54 13.90 20.75
C PRO A 707 -17.20 12.71 21.64
N VAL A 708 -16.01 12.14 21.44
CA VAL A 708 -15.49 11.03 22.22
C VAL A 708 -14.32 11.50 23.07
N VAL A 709 -14.41 11.27 24.38
CA VAL A 709 -13.39 11.61 25.38
C VAL A 709 -12.81 10.32 25.95
N VAL A 710 -11.49 10.16 25.89
CA VAL A 710 -10.79 8.99 26.40
C VAL A 710 -10.23 9.31 27.78
N TYR A 711 -10.65 8.53 28.78
CA TYR A 711 -10.06 8.59 30.10
C TYR A 711 -8.83 7.65 30.16
N PRO A 712 -7.63 8.12 30.48
CA PRO A 712 -6.42 7.30 30.42
C PRO A 712 -6.44 6.17 31.47
N VAL A 713 -6.10 4.95 31.04
CA VAL A 713 -5.95 3.78 31.91
C VAL A 713 -4.56 3.20 31.69
N PRO A 714 -3.74 2.99 32.75
CA PRO A 714 -2.42 2.42 32.62
C PRO A 714 -2.46 0.97 32.09
N SER A 715 -1.50 0.58 31.25
CA SER A 715 -1.34 -0.80 30.77
C SER A 715 -0.62 -1.69 31.81
N ARG A 716 -0.95 -3.00 31.90
CA ARG A 716 -0.20 -3.94 32.76
C ARG A 716 1.25 -4.19 32.31
N PRO A 717 2.20 -4.33 33.25
CA PRO A 717 3.48 -4.97 32.95
C PRO A 717 3.23 -6.43 32.56
N ARG A 718 3.82 -6.84 31.45
CA ARG A 718 3.51 -8.09 30.76
C ARG A 718 4.25 -9.28 31.39
N HIS A 719 3.66 -10.47 31.37
CA HIS A 719 4.28 -11.71 31.89
C HIS A 719 5.61 -12.06 31.19
N LEU A 720 6.45 -12.90 31.83
CA LEU A 720 7.79 -13.25 31.34
C LEU A 720 7.81 -13.86 29.92
N HIS A 721 6.85 -14.73 29.57
CA HIS A 721 6.69 -15.26 28.21
C HIS A 721 6.29 -14.20 27.19
N GLN A 722 5.50 -13.20 27.62
CA GLN A 722 5.14 -12.07 26.78
C GLN A 722 6.36 -11.14 26.59
N SER A 723 7.24 -11.04 27.59
CA SER A 723 8.49 -10.26 27.52
C SER A 723 9.43 -10.74 26.42
N LEU A 724 9.52 -12.05 26.14
CA LEU A 724 10.33 -12.60 25.04
C LEU A 724 9.75 -12.26 23.66
N LYS A 725 8.43 -12.35 23.50
CA LYS A 725 7.74 -11.94 22.27
C LYS A 725 7.90 -10.44 22.05
N ASP A 726 7.74 -9.65 23.11
CA ASP A 726 7.90 -8.21 23.08
C ASP A 726 9.33 -7.80 22.77
N PHE A 727 10.33 -8.53 23.28
CA PHE A 727 11.71 -8.32 22.89
C PHE A 727 11.91 -8.53 21.39
N ALA A 728 11.38 -9.62 20.83
CA ALA A 728 11.47 -9.87 19.39
C ALA A 728 10.73 -8.81 18.56
N VAL A 729 9.56 -8.35 19.01
CA VAL A 729 8.77 -7.28 18.36
C VAL A 729 9.48 -5.92 18.49
N ALA A 730 9.99 -5.58 19.67
CA ALA A 730 10.79 -4.37 19.89
C ALA A 730 12.06 -4.39 19.05
N ARG A 731 12.68 -5.57 18.89
CA ARG A 731 13.82 -5.74 17.98
C ARG A 731 13.41 -5.55 16.53
N ALA A 732 12.26 -6.09 16.10
CA ALA A 732 11.72 -5.89 14.75
C ALA A 732 11.45 -4.41 14.45
N LEU A 733 10.92 -3.66 15.41
CA LEU A 733 10.60 -2.23 15.32
C LEU A 733 11.80 -1.31 15.56
N SER A 734 12.93 -1.85 16.05
CA SER A 734 14.11 -1.02 16.35
C SER A 734 14.64 -0.33 15.08
N LYS A 735 15.01 0.94 15.21
CA LYS A 735 15.59 1.77 14.13
C LYS A 735 16.97 2.29 14.57
N PRO A 736 17.98 1.40 14.73
CA PRO A 736 19.31 1.83 15.17
C PRO A 736 19.90 2.82 14.18
N LEU A 737 20.53 3.89 14.68
CA LEU A 737 21.17 4.89 13.83
C LEU A 737 22.48 4.37 13.25
N GLY A 738 22.78 4.78 12.01
CA GLY A 738 24.05 4.56 11.35
C GLY A 738 25.03 5.71 11.57
N HIS A 739 26.18 5.64 10.88
CA HIS A 739 27.24 6.65 10.95
C HIS A 739 26.82 8.05 10.48
N ARG A 740 25.70 8.17 9.76
CA ARG A 740 25.17 9.45 9.24
C ARG A 740 24.08 10.06 10.13
N GLY A 741 23.80 9.47 11.30
CA GLY A 741 22.70 9.89 12.16
C GLY A 741 21.31 9.46 11.67
N THR A 742 21.20 8.80 10.52
CA THR A 742 19.94 8.25 9.99
C THR A 742 19.77 6.76 10.35
N PRO A 743 18.53 6.25 10.46
CA PRO A 743 18.28 4.84 10.72
C PRO A 743 18.94 3.91 9.69
N ARG A 744 19.72 2.92 10.14
CA ARG A 744 20.30 1.92 9.24
C ARG A 744 19.24 0.91 8.78
N PRO A 745 19.39 0.31 7.58
CA PRO A 745 18.52 -0.77 7.13
C PRO A 745 18.48 -1.94 8.11
N GLN A 746 17.36 -2.67 8.10
CA GLN A 746 17.19 -3.88 8.88
C GLN A 746 18.28 -4.90 8.52
N GLY A 747 18.85 -5.58 9.52
CA GLY A 747 19.89 -6.59 9.28
C GLY A 747 19.95 -7.67 10.35
N GLY A 748 20.45 -8.85 9.96
CA GLY A 748 20.63 -9.99 10.86
C GLY A 748 19.36 -10.36 11.64
N PHE A 749 19.50 -10.43 12.97
CA PHE A 749 18.39 -10.80 13.87
C PHE A 749 17.19 -9.84 13.82
N GLN A 750 17.42 -8.54 13.57
CA GLN A 750 16.35 -7.54 13.41
C GLN A 750 15.46 -7.88 12.22
N TYR A 751 16.07 -8.22 11.09
CA TYR A 751 15.35 -8.60 9.87
C TYR A 751 14.57 -9.91 10.07
N LEU A 752 15.18 -10.91 10.73
CA LEU A 752 14.50 -12.16 11.06
C LEU A 752 13.24 -11.91 11.91
N CYS A 753 13.35 -11.10 12.97
CA CYS A 753 12.21 -10.72 13.80
C CYS A 753 11.14 -9.99 12.99
N ALA A 754 11.54 -9.05 12.14
CA ALA A 754 10.63 -8.30 11.29
C ALA A 754 9.87 -9.20 10.29
N ARG A 755 10.55 -10.17 9.68
CA ARG A 755 9.93 -11.18 8.81
C ARG A 755 8.99 -12.12 9.55
N MET A 756 9.31 -12.48 10.79
CA MET A 756 8.39 -13.26 11.62
C MET A 756 7.12 -12.48 11.94
N VAL A 757 7.20 -11.16 12.15
CA VAL A 757 6.03 -10.29 12.34
C VAL A 757 5.21 -10.16 11.06
N GLU A 758 5.85 -9.82 9.94
CA GLU A 758 5.19 -9.69 8.64
C GLU A 758 4.54 -11.01 8.17
N GLY A 759 5.20 -12.14 8.43
CA GLY A 759 4.71 -13.48 8.12
C GLY A 759 3.59 -13.98 9.04
N GLY A 760 3.28 -13.27 10.14
CA GLY A 760 2.28 -13.67 11.12
C GLY A 760 2.72 -14.73 12.14
N TYR A 761 4.01 -15.11 12.15
CA TYR A 761 4.58 -16.06 13.12
C TYR A 761 4.76 -15.43 14.51
N LEU A 762 5.04 -14.13 14.55
CA LEU A 762 5.06 -13.31 15.75
C LEU A 762 3.99 -12.23 15.62
N ARG A 763 3.10 -12.14 16.60
CA ARG A 763 2.09 -11.07 16.63
C ARG A 763 2.50 -10.03 17.68
N PRO A 764 2.60 -8.74 17.31
CA PRO A 764 2.70 -7.66 18.28
C PRO A 764 1.56 -7.78 19.29
N ALA A 765 1.85 -7.46 20.55
CA ALA A 765 0.78 -7.29 21.52
C ALA A 765 -0.04 -6.05 21.15
N PRO A 766 -1.38 -6.13 21.21
CA PRO A 766 -2.23 -4.97 21.07
C PRO A 766 -1.80 -3.84 22.00
N ASP A 767 -1.93 -2.61 21.51
CA ASP A 767 -1.60 -1.40 22.25
C ASP A 767 -2.73 -0.37 22.09
N PRO A 768 -3.64 -0.28 23.07
CA PRO A 768 -4.77 0.64 23.02
C PRO A 768 -4.33 2.11 22.88
N GLU A 769 -3.20 2.49 23.51
CA GLU A 769 -2.68 3.85 23.45
C GLU A 769 -2.36 4.29 22.00
N VAL A 770 -1.87 3.36 21.17
CA VAL A 770 -1.63 3.61 19.74
C VAL A 770 -2.93 3.98 19.03
N THR A 771 -4.04 3.31 19.35
CA THR A 771 -5.32 3.61 18.69
C THR A 771 -5.81 5.00 19.06
N TRP A 772 -5.77 5.38 20.33
CA TRP A 772 -6.28 6.69 20.74
C TRP A 772 -5.33 7.80 20.34
N SER A 773 -4.01 7.56 20.32
CA SER A 773 -3.01 8.51 19.81
C SER A 773 -3.27 8.82 18.33
N HIS A 774 -3.49 7.80 17.50
CA HIS A 774 -3.89 7.99 16.10
C HIS A 774 -5.20 8.76 15.96
N LEU A 775 -6.18 8.50 16.82
CA LEU A 775 -7.45 9.22 16.82
C LEU A 775 -7.32 10.65 17.35
N LEU A 776 -6.41 10.92 18.29
CA LEU A 776 -6.10 12.24 18.83
C LEU A 776 -5.45 13.11 17.76
N GLU A 777 -4.44 12.57 17.07
CA GLU A 777 -3.78 13.22 15.93
C GLU A 777 -4.79 13.53 14.81
N GLY A 778 -5.75 12.63 14.58
CA GLY A 778 -6.83 12.83 13.62
C GLY A 778 -7.96 13.77 14.10
N GLY A 779 -7.88 14.33 15.31
CA GLY A 779 -8.91 15.20 15.90
C GLY A 779 -10.25 14.51 16.19
N ARG A 780 -10.26 13.17 16.27
CA ARG A 780 -11.47 12.34 16.45
C ARG A 780 -11.82 12.09 17.91
N VAL A 781 -10.83 12.11 18.80
CA VAL A 781 -11.02 11.93 20.24
C VAL A 781 -10.24 13.00 21.00
N ARG A 782 -10.61 13.25 22.26
CA ARG A 782 -9.82 14.07 23.20
C ARG A 782 -9.45 13.25 24.43
N MET A 783 -8.33 13.58 25.06
CA MET A 783 -8.04 13.05 26.40
C MET A 783 -8.90 13.78 27.44
N PHE A 784 -9.35 13.05 28.45
CA PHE A 784 -10.10 13.63 29.55
C PHE A 784 -9.25 14.66 30.30
N ASP A 785 -9.69 15.92 30.29
CA ASP A 785 -9.06 17.07 30.96
C ASP A 785 -10.00 17.72 31.99
N GLY A 786 -11.15 17.10 32.25
CA GLY A 786 -12.18 17.61 33.15
C GLY A 786 -13.23 18.51 32.48
N ASP A 787 -13.11 18.79 31.18
CA ASP A 787 -14.12 19.50 30.39
C ASP A 787 -14.81 18.58 29.36
N LEU A 788 -16.12 18.77 29.17
CA LEU A 788 -17.00 17.93 28.34
C LEU A 788 -17.76 18.77 27.30
N GLN A 789 -17.08 19.71 26.65
CA GLN A 789 -17.68 20.62 25.66
C GLN A 789 -18.29 19.92 24.43
N ARG A 790 -19.32 20.54 23.85
CA ARG A 790 -19.90 20.16 22.57
C ARG A 790 -19.06 20.67 21.39
N GLY A 791 -18.99 19.84 20.34
CA GLY A 791 -18.79 20.28 18.95
C GLY A 791 -17.39 20.15 18.38
N TRP A 792 -16.93 18.93 18.04
CA TRP A 792 -15.82 18.67 17.11
C TRP A 792 -16.02 17.35 16.32
N SER A 793 -15.58 17.39 15.05
CA SER A 793 -15.44 16.36 13.99
C SER A 793 -16.68 15.59 13.47
N LYS A 794 -17.10 15.96 12.25
CA LYS A 794 -17.77 15.09 11.26
C LYS A 794 -16.69 14.41 10.40
N SER A 795 -16.29 13.19 10.74
CA SER A 795 -15.49 12.34 9.84
C SER A 795 -16.40 11.28 9.26
N PRO A 796 -16.26 10.88 7.98
CA PRO A 796 -16.93 9.69 7.46
C PRO A 796 -16.63 8.49 8.36
N ALA A 797 -17.66 7.68 8.66
CA ALA A 797 -17.54 6.48 9.47
C ALA A 797 -16.46 5.55 8.88
N ALA A 798 -15.65 4.92 9.73
CA ALA A 798 -14.58 4.02 9.27
C ALA A 798 -15.12 2.86 8.40
N ALA A 799 -16.35 2.42 8.67
CA ALA A 799 -17.05 1.40 7.88
C ALA A 799 -17.29 1.87 6.44
N TRP A 800 -17.79 3.09 6.24
CA TRP A 800 -18.01 3.66 4.90
C TRP A 800 -16.73 3.68 4.07
N ARG A 801 -15.60 4.13 4.66
CA ARG A 801 -14.30 4.15 3.96
C ARG A 801 -13.86 2.75 3.52
N VAL A 802 -14.04 1.76 4.40
CA VAL A 802 -13.73 0.36 4.10
C VAL A 802 -14.65 -0.16 3.00
N ALA A 803 -15.95 0.15 3.04
CA ALA A 803 -16.91 -0.21 2.00
C ALA A 803 -16.53 0.41 0.64
N GLU A 804 -16.16 1.70 0.61
CA GLU A 804 -15.64 2.37 -0.59
C GLU A 804 -14.38 1.68 -1.12
N ARG A 805 -13.46 1.29 -0.23
CA ARG A 805 -12.24 0.58 -0.64
C ARG A 805 -12.55 -0.78 -1.25
N ILE A 806 -13.55 -1.49 -0.71
CA ILE A 806 -14.02 -2.77 -1.25
C ILE A 806 -14.74 -2.57 -2.58
N ARG A 807 -15.58 -1.54 -2.72
CA ARG A 807 -16.22 -1.13 -3.98
C ARG A 807 -15.19 -0.88 -5.07
N GLN A 808 -14.13 -0.12 -4.78
CA GLN A 808 -13.00 0.07 -5.68
C GLN A 808 -12.29 -1.24 -6.04
N LEU A 809 -12.08 -2.13 -5.05
CA LEU A 809 -11.47 -3.45 -5.29
C LEU A 809 -12.32 -4.32 -6.23
N MET A 810 -13.63 -4.19 -6.17
CA MET A 810 -14.61 -4.89 -7.01
C MET A 810 -14.91 -4.16 -8.33
N GLY A 811 -14.26 -3.03 -8.62
CA GLY A 811 -14.53 -2.25 -9.84
C GLY A 811 -15.93 -1.61 -9.88
N ARG A 812 -16.55 -1.39 -8.73
CA ARG A 812 -17.89 -0.82 -8.59
C ARG A 812 -17.88 0.37 -7.63
N PRO A 813 -17.16 1.46 -7.95
CA PRO A 813 -17.11 2.65 -7.08
C PRO A 813 -18.53 3.18 -6.84
N ALA A 814 -18.79 3.72 -5.65
CA ALA A 814 -20.09 4.37 -5.42
C ALA A 814 -20.28 5.53 -6.42
N PRO A 815 -21.52 5.79 -6.86
CA PRO A 815 -21.80 6.99 -7.63
C PRO A 815 -21.30 8.20 -6.82
N THR A 816 -20.54 9.08 -7.47
CA THR A 816 -20.07 10.32 -6.85
C THR A 816 -21.28 11.07 -6.31
N THR A 817 -21.40 11.12 -4.98
CA THR A 817 -22.36 11.99 -4.31
C THR A 817 -21.99 13.42 -4.65
N SER A 818 -22.81 14.02 -5.51
CA SER A 818 -22.74 15.42 -5.95
C SER A 818 -22.87 16.40 -4.79
#